data_AF-A0A8J2Z2J5-F1
#
_entry.id   AF-A0A8J2Z2J5-F1
#
_cell.length_a   1.000
_cell.length_b   1.000
_cell.length_c   1.000
_cell.angle_alpha   90.00
_cell.angle_beta   90.00
_cell.angle_gamma   90.00
#
_symmetry.space_group_name_H-M   'P 1'
#
loop_
_entity.id
_entity.type
_entity.pdbx_description
1 polymer ?
#
loop_
_entity_poly.entity_id
_entity_poly.type
_entity_poly.pdbx_seq_one_letter_code
_entity_poly.pdbx_strand_id
1 'polypeptide(L)'
;MLNTTLQPKSLALGILLSLGAFSYAMSTPQPIDCISANINIDQPDVTAYYKAVKIQFTNHCGKPVNLKNALVQFKANSTVKNVWSTSNFVNSYLNPPSNHNGLVSFTIAKNKDETLNVNQSFSVQFGLNFPLAELAKVSNAQIYGNDTPVSENGKIQFTFKSNAQLQGTSKVTLSRAGEPIRTLNNSNWTADQTSLIDHLDYGDYTLNANKIGNCTAVFSPSNALNINSDNINSLSLSYQCTTPSEQGSIKVSLPPAPLSGIGSDTTVTLTHDGQAQTKALNWNSNYTFQSLSYGDYTLQFQSVSDGKNVANAADQNINISQDQKQVSVTPHYQVSPLVTVITPFTVTSDHETTLELTLKDNNYKTTFNFTRQIPSGNSTQTLELPANDSFTLSVNAASGTASTDKTQFNTSSGTQQNAFNVNIVNQQSNYGKLTYHVGFPVSDYAHSAESIELSDPKFAPLILSNYVAGELLNYMIKTHYPQWSVDKDYIAGSLFAQLLQENISTSNYPGGLFINNETARKQLLNAGQGGPYQLNDYSKRLPSVDVPGSLGLINYTVLQKSLGYSIASQDNGTQTGSTGPETLDNIYFGPLAAAYFHLNDINRIEVNNSTTWGPQAHSWSKCVQALNANQFAYFDMILNAAYNAGTYSDILGTLIDLCAYPQELSQYLPNLANFSLNDSAYINAFQLPTLADGYKPKSLPQWYKGTTFILYPRQVQYYIDQLTNNNKTLAQYGLQVNNSFAFSIAQLQKVFAESMHTLAYGKTASDYQFISIDSANAAFAKSMEQNGLSSGIILNLNNSNDRKEMYQLLNDAFASLEQTLGFKFNATTEENFNQVS
;
A
#
# COMPACT_ATOMS: atom_id res chain seq x y z
N MET A 1 5.78 62.50 34.96
CA MET A 1 5.56 62.02 36.34
C MET A 1 5.41 60.50 36.23
N LEU A 2 6.44 59.73 36.61
CA LEU A 2 6.59 59.12 37.94
C LEU A 2 5.44 58.14 38.22
N ASN A 3 5.60 56.92 38.72
CA ASN A 3 6.75 56.08 39.02
C ASN A 3 6.12 54.74 39.43
N THR A 4 6.68 53.64 38.97
CA THR A 4 6.99 52.42 39.74
C THR A 4 6.09 51.97 40.91
N THR A 5 5.77 50.67 40.95
CA THR A 5 6.02 49.86 42.17
C THR A 5 6.14 48.37 41.85
N LEU A 6 7.20 47.79 42.42
CA LEU A 6 7.68 46.42 42.37
C LEU A 6 7.07 45.56 43.50
N GLN A 7 6.76 44.29 43.17
CA GLN A 7 7.01 43.04 43.95
C GLN A 7 6.32 42.84 45.33
N PRO A 8 6.14 41.59 45.88
CA PRO A 8 7.13 40.49 45.82
C PRO A 8 6.69 39.00 45.91
N LYS A 9 7.71 38.14 45.72
CA LYS A 9 8.02 36.85 46.42
C LYS A 9 7.32 35.52 46.05
N SER A 10 8.05 34.76 45.23
CA SER A 10 8.58 33.40 45.43
C SER A 10 7.97 32.46 46.49
N LEU A 11 7.63 31.25 46.04
CA LEU A 11 8.02 29.99 46.70
C LEU A 11 8.56 29.02 45.63
N ALA A 12 9.70 28.39 45.94
CA ALA A 12 10.43 27.48 45.07
C ALA A 12 10.37 26.03 45.61
N LEU A 13 10.21 25.06 44.70
CA LEU A 13 10.78 23.69 44.66
C LEU A 13 9.95 22.89 43.62
N GLY A 14 10.46 22.21 42.60
CA GLY A 14 11.82 21.95 42.13
C GLY A 14 11.78 20.98 40.93
N ILE A 15 12.96 20.81 40.33
CA ILE A 15 13.43 19.71 39.45
C ILE A 15 13.28 19.89 37.92
N LEU A 16 14.47 19.84 37.30
CA LEU A 16 14.85 20.00 35.89
C LEU A 16 14.30 18.92 34.95
N LEU A 17 14.14 19.28 33.68
CA LEU A 17 14.69 18.55 32.52
C LEU A 17 14.75 19.49 31.30
N SER A 18 15.96 19.85 30.86
CA SER A 18 16.21 20.62 29.63
C SER A 18 16.35 19.67 28.44
N LEU A 19 15.40 19.69 27.51
CA LEU A 19 15.54 19.08 26.19
C LEU A 19 16.12 20.12 25.22
N GLY A 20 17.35 19.89 24.77
CA GLY A 20 17.99 20.67 23.72
C GLY A 20 17.37 20.33 22.36
N ALA A 21 16.96 21.37 21.62
CA ALA A 21 16.52 21.25 20.24
C ALA A 21 17.74 21.12 19.31
N PHE A 22 17.77 20.09 18.47
CA PHE A 22 18.67 20.00 17.31
C PHE A 22 17.93 20.49 16.06
N SER A 23 18.47 21.49 15.39
CA SER A 23 18.05 21.94 14.06
C SER A 23 19.06 21.45 13.03
N TYR A 24 18.65 20.60 12.08
CA TYR A 24 19.45 20.26 10.90
C TYR A 24 19.19 21.31 9.80
N ALA A 25 20.21 22.04 9.39
CA ALA A 25 20.20 22.83 8.17
C ALA A 25 20.74 21.98 7.02
N MET A 26 19.95 21.71 5.98
CA MET A 26 20.47 21.12 4.73
C MET A 26 21.09 22.22 3.86
N SER A 27 22.34 22.05 3.44
CA SER A 27 23.05 22.97 2.53
C SER A 27 22.67 22.73 1.06
N THR A 28 22.56 23.78 0.26
CA THR A 28 22.31 23.69 -1.19
C THR A 28 23.57 23.28 -1.98
N PRO A 29 23.45 22.43 -3.04
CA PRO A 29 24.59 21.98 -3.84
C PRO A 29 25.33 23.13 -4.54
N GLN A 30 26.66 23.02 -4.70
CA GLN A 30 27.53 24.04 -5.33
C GLN A 30 28.14 23.52 -6.65
N PRO A 31 28.40 24.39 -7.65
CA PRO A 31 29.05 24.01 -8.90
C PRO A 31 30.50 23.56 -8.68
N ILE A 32 30.94 22.55 -9.43
CA ILE A 32 32.33 22.04 -9.40
C ILE A 32 33.15 22.78 -10.46
N ASP A 33 33.71 23.94 -10.10
CA ASP A 33 34.34 24.88 -11.03
C ASP A 33 35.54 24.33 -11.83
N CYS A 34 36.15 23.25 -11.35
CA CYS A 34 37.32 22.62 -11.97
C CYS A 34 36.98 21.47 -12.95
N ILE A 35 35.70 21.17 -13.19
CA ILE A 35 35.27 20.31 -14.29
C ILE A 35 34.88 21.20 -15.48
N SER A 36 35.52 20.99 -16.63
CA SER A 36 35.11 21.64 -17.87
C SER A 36 34.09 20.77 -18.61
N ALA A 37 33.18 21.39 -19.35
CA ALA A 37 32.25 20.70 -20.22
C ALA A 37 32.44 21.19 -21.66
N ASN A 38 32.68 20.28 -22.59
CA ASN A 38 32.73 20.54 -24.01
C ASN A 38 31.53 19.88 -24.70
N ILE A 39 30.77 20.66 -25.46
CA ILE A 39 29.55 20.20 -26.11
C ILE A 39 29.86 20.00 -27.60
N ASN A 40 29.91 18.74 -28.02
CA ASN A 40 30.07 18.35 -29.41
C ASN A 40 28.72 17.88 -29.96
N ILE A 41 28.30 18.48 -31.06
CA ILE A 41 27.10 18.06 -31.78
C ILE A 41 27.60 17.23 -32.95
N ASP A 42 27.54 15.90 -32.81
CA ASP A 42 27.86 15.02 -33.91
C ASP A 42 26.85 15.28 -35.03
N GLN A 43 27.33 15.43 -36.26
CA GLN A 43 26.47 15.49 -37.44
C GLN A 43 26.43 14.13 -38.14
N PRO A 44 25.51 13.22 -37.77
CA PRO A 44 25.17 12.10 -38.63
C PRO A 44 23.82 12.30 -39.32
N ASP A 45 23.80 11.85 -40.57
CA ASP A 45 22.70 11.54 -41.48
C ASP A 45 21.46 12.47 -41.50
N VAL A 46 21.27 13.15 -42.63
CA VAL A 46 20.12 14.04 -42.95
C VAL A 46 18.75 13.34 -42.93
N THR A 47 18.71 12.05 -42.61
CA THR A 47 17.51 11.20 -42.58
C THR A 47 17.06 10.81 -41.17
N ALA A 48 17.86 11.07 -40.12
CA ALA A 48 17.50 10.74 -38.74
C ALA A 48 16.69 11.86 -38.07
N TYR A 49 15.54 11.51 -37.47
CA TYR A 49 14.65 12.41 -36.71
C TYR A 49 15.25 12.92 -35.38
N TYR A 50 16.51 12.57 -35.08
CA TYR A 50 17.21 12.95 -33.85
C TYR A 50 18.67 13.28 -34.14
N LYS A 51 19.19 14.35 -33.53
CA LYS A 51 20.62 14.64 -33.53
C LYS A 51 21.23 14.27 -32.19
N ALA A 52 22.36 13.57 -32.22
CA ALA A 52 23.10 13.26 -31.02
C ALA A 52 23.90 14.48 -30.55
N VAL A 53 23.60 14.97 -29.36
CA VAL A 53 24.46 15.92 -28.66
C VAL A 53 25.28 15.15 -27.64
N LYS A 54 26.59 15.31 -27.73
CA LYS A 54 27.57 14.70 -26.84
C LYS A 54 28.17 15.78 -25.96
N ILE A 55 27.82 15.79 -24.68
CA ILE A 55 28.50 16.63 -23.70
C ILE A 55 29.63 15.80 -23.10
N GLN A 56 30.86 16.25 -23.30
CA GLN A 56 32.05 15.67 -22.71
C GLN A 56 32.48 16.50 -21.51
N PHE A 57 32.42 15.92 -20.32
CA PHE A 57 32.94 16.54 -19.10
C PHE A 57 34.36 16.07 -18.87
N THR A 58 35.27 16.97 -18.55
CA THR A 58 36.68 16.67 -18.27
C THR A 58 37.07 17.20 -16.90
N ASN A 59 37.62 16.34 -16.05
CA ASN A 59 38.05 16.72 -14.72
C ASN A 59 39.44 17.37 -14.73
N HIS A 60 39.53 18.65 -14.33
CA HIS A 60 40.79 19.37 -14.12
C HIS A 60 41.08 19.66 -12.63
N CYS A 61 40.32 19.08 -11.70
CA CYS A 61 40.33 19.39 -10.27
C CYS A 61 41.60 19.03 -9.49
N GLY A 62 42.68 18.58 -10.14
CA GLY A 62 43.90 18.11 -9.47
C GLY A 62 43.71 16.86 -8.59
N LYS A 63 42.47 16.43 -8.38
CA LYS A 63 42.02 15.22 -7.71
C LYS A 63 40.78 14.65 -8.43
N PRO A 64 40.48 13.35 -8.28
CA PRO A 64 39.26 12.73 -8.77
C PRO A 64 38.01 13.36 -8.13
N VAL A 65 36.93 13.41 -8.90
CA VAL A 65 35.65 14.00 -8.46
C VAL A 65 34.59 12.92 -8.40
N ASN A 66 33.93 12.78 -7.25
CA ASN A 66 32.79 11.91 -7.09
C ASN A 66 31.54 12.53 -7.73
N LEU A 67 30.90 11.78 -8.61
CA LEU A 67 29.69 12.17 -9.33
C LEU A 67 28.43 11.48 -8.79
N LYS A 68 28.50 10.74 -7.68
CA LYS A 68 27.34 10.10 -7.05
C LYS A 68 26.28 11.15 -6.72
N ASN A 69 25.11 11.00 -7.32
CA ASN A 69 23.99 11.93 -7.20
C ASN A 69 24.36 13.37 -7.61
N ALA A 70 25.45 13.56 -8.37
CA ALA A 70 25.80 14.87 -8.89
C ALA A 70 24.71 15.31 -9.86
N LEU A 71 24.31 16.58 -9.71
CA LEU A 71 23.31 17.20 -10.54
C LEU A 71 24.03 17.85 -11.72
N VAL A 72 23.79 17.37 -12.93
CA VAL A 72 24.25 18.03 -14.14
C VAL A 72 23.16 18.99 -14.59
N GLN A 73 23.51 20.26 -14.84
CA GLN A 73 22.58 21.22 -15.43
C GLN A 73 23.20 21.91 -16.64
N PHE A 74 22.40 22.13 -17.68
CA PHE A 74 22.76 22.99 -18.80
C PHE A 74 21.53 23.73 -19.29
N LYS A 75 21.74 24.90 -19.91
CA LYS A 75 20.64 25.70 -20.45
C LYS A 75 20.50 25.50 -21.95
N ALA A 76 19.35 25.01 -22.37
CA ALA A 76 18.84 25.02 -23.74
C ALA A 76 17.84 26.19 -23.91
N ASN A 77 17.77 26.78 -25.10
CA ASN A 77 16.80 27.87 -25.36
C ASN A 77 15.40 27.35 -25.75
N SER A 78 15.21 26.03 -25.85
CA SER A 78 13.97 25.37 -26.25
C SER A 78 13.73 24.06 -25.49
N THR A 79 12.47 23.59 -25.47
CA THR A 79 12.04 22.43 -24.68
C THR A 79 12.61 21.12 -25.23
N VAL A 80 13.44 20.43 -24.43
CA VAL A 80 13.93 19.07 -24.72
C VAL A 80 12.81 18.06 -24.48
N LYS A 81 12.35 17.38 -25.54
CA LYS A 81 11.20 16.45 -25.49
C LYS A 81 11.55 15.02 -25.13
N ASN A 82 12.76 14.55 -25.42
CA ASN A 82 13.20 13.19 -25.13
C ASN A 82 14.71 13.18 -24.84
N VAL A 83 15.14 12.46 -23.79
CA VAL A 83 16.55 12.27 -23.44
C VAL A 83 16.78 10.78 -23.24
N TRP A 84 17.39 10.13 -24.22
CA TRP A 84 18.01 8.82 -24.02
C TRP A 84 19.51 9.02 -23.83
N SER A 85 20.16 8.19 -23.02
CA SER A 85 21.63 8.21 -22.94
C SER A 85 22.24 6.89 -23.36
N THR A 86 23.27 6.97 -24.18
CA THR A 86 24.25 5.90 -24.37
C THR A 86 25.56 6.45 -23.84
N SER A 87 25.85 6.19 -22.57
CA SER A 87 27.15 6.53 -22.02
C SER A 87 27.93 5.24 -21.71
N ASN A 88 29.24 5.31 -21.85
CA ASN A 88 30.12 4.21 -21.47
C ASN A 88 30.33 4.13 -19.95
N PHE A 89 29.72 5.05 -19.18
CA PHE A 89 29.95 5.22 -17.74
C PHE A 89 28.68 5.07 -16.88
N VAL A 90 27.50 5.00 -17.51
CA VAL A 90 26.19 4.99 -16.84
C VAL A 90 25.34 3.91 -17.48
N ASN A 91 25.10 2.83 -16.74
CA ASN A 91 24.12 1.82 -17.07
C ASN A 91 22.94 1.97 -16.10
N SER A 92 22.18 3.07 -16.20
CA SER A 92 21.02 3.31 -15.34
C SER A 92 20.07 4.37 -15.90
N TYR A 93 18.80 4.19 -15.56
CA TYR A 93 17.68 5.12 -15.76
C TYR A 93 18.06 6.55 -15.35
N LEU A 94 17.99 7.47 -16.30
CA LEU A 94 17.90 8.90 -15.98
C LEU A 94 16.50 9.14 -15.39
N ASN A 95 16.40 9.82 -14.25
CA ASN A 95 15.12 10.46 -13.88
C ASN A 95 14.74 11.42 -15.02
N PRO A 96 13.47 11.50 -15.45
CA PRO A 96 13.06 12.39 -16.52
C PRO A 96 13.51 13.83 -16.17
N PRO A 97 14.17 14.56 -17.10
CA PRO A 97 14.63 15.90 -16.80
C PRO A 97 13.42 16.78 -16.45
N SER A 98 13.44 17.43 -15.29
CA SER A 98 12.54 18.55 -15.03
C SER A 98 12.99 19.71 -15.91
N ASN A 99 12.16 20.08 -16.89
CA ASN A 99 12.46 21.16 -17.80
C ASN A 99 11.71 22.41 -17.37
N HIS A 100 12.37 23.28 -16.60
CA HIS A 100 11.84 24.60 -16.24
C HIS A 100 12.66 25.68 -16.95
N ASN A 101 12.03 26.45 -17.84
CA ASN A 101 12.63 27.60 -18.54
C ASN A 101 13.93 27.28 -19.32
N GLY A 102 13.99 26.10 -19.94
CA GLY A 102 15.15 25.67 -20.74
C GLY A 102 16.35 25.22 -19.92
N LEU A 103 16.26 25.18 -18.58
CA LEU A 103 17.27 24.55 -17.75
C LEU A 103 17.00 23.03 -17.71
N VAL A 104 17.89 22.26 -18.35
CA VAL A 104 17.83 20.80 -18.34
C VAL A 104 18.70 20.32 -17.19
N SER A 105 18.10 19.59 -16.27
CA SER A 105 18.80 19.01 -15.12
C SER A 105 18.62 17.50 -15.10
N PHE A 106 19.69 16.75 -14.81
CA PHE A 106 19.61 15.32 -14.54
C PHE A 106 20.63 14.92 -13.48
N THR A 107 20.29 13.88 -12.73
CA THR A 107 21.14 13.34 -11.67
C THR A 107 21.85 12.10 -12.16
N ILE A 108 23.15 12.00 -11.89
CA ILE A 108 23.93 10.79 -12.19
C ILE A 108 23.55 9.72 -11.14
N ALA A 109 22.81 8.69 -11.58
CA ALA A 109 22.29 7.63 -10.72
C ALA A 109 23.30 6.48 -10.51
N LYS A 110 23.24 5.90 -9.31
CA LYS A 110 24.14 4.90 -8.71
C LYS A 110 24.67 3.84 -9.69
N ASN A 111 25.99 3.79 -9.90
CA ASN A 111 26.69 2.77 -10.69
C ASN A 111 28.04 2.40 -10.07
N LYS A 112 28.76 1.42 -10.63
CA LYS A 112 29.96 0.82 -10.02
C LYS A 112 31.24 1.69 -10.09
N ASP A 113 31.23 2.74 -10.92
CA ASP A 113 32.37 3.65 -11.16
C ASP A 113 31.90 5.12 -11.09
N GLU A 114 31.73 5.66 -9.87
CA GLU A 114 31.13 6.99 -9.62
C GLU A 114 32.16 8.13 -9.63
N THR A 115 33.44 7.84 -9.88
CA THR A 115 34.53 8.82 -9.75
C THR A 115 35.18 9.16 -11.11
N LEU A 116 35.17 10.45 -11.46
CA LEU A 116 35.86 10.97 -12.64
C LEU A 116 37.31 11.33 -12.26
N ASN A 117 38.31 10.55 -12.70
CA ASN A 117 39.71 10.80 -12.34
C ASN A 117 40.30 12.06 -13.02
N VAL A 118 41.43 12.55 -12.51
CA VAL A 118 42.13 13.73 -13.06
C VAL A 118 42.44 13.51 -14.55
N ASN A 119 42.10 14.50 -15.38
CA ASN A 119 42.20 14.50 -16.84
C ASN A 119 41.39 13.41 -17.55
N GLN A 120 40.57 12.63 -16.84
CA GLN A 120 39.59 11.77 -17.51
C GLN A 120 38.40 12.60 -17.96
N SER A 121 37.85 12.16 -19.09
CA SER A 121 36.61 12.67 -19.60
C SER A 121 35.58 11.56 -19.69
N PHE A 122 34.35 11.86 -19.31
CA PHE A 122 33.21 11.04 -19.69
C PHE A 122 32.32 11.83 -20.63
N SER A 123 31.50 11.13 -21.40
CA SER A 123 30.55 11.77 -22.29
C SER A 123 29.15 11.27 -22.02
N VAL A 124 28.23 12.21 -21.91
CA VAL A 124 26.80 11.93 -21.95
C VAL A 124 26.34 12.30 -23.34
N GLN A 125 25.86 11.29 -24.08
CA GLN A 125 25.27 11.49 -25.39
C GLN A 125 23.76 11.39 -25.24
N PHE A 126 23.03 12.37 -25.77
CA PHE A 126 21.57 12.34 -25.82
C PHE A 126 21.04 12.78 -27.18
N GLY A 127 19.90 12.19 -27.57
CA GLY A 127 19.19 12.61 -28.76
C GLY A 127 18.37 13.86 -28.48
N LEU A 128 18.50 14.89 -29.32
CA LEU A 128 17.61 16.03 -29.34
C LEU A 128 16.78 16.02 -30.62
N ASN A 129 15.48 16.33 -30.50
CA ASN A 129 14.55 16.42 -31.62
C ASN A 129 14.28 17.92 -31.95
N PHE A 130 15.08 18.54 -32.82
CA PHE A 130 14.97 19.95 -33.23
C PHE A 130 15.29 20.19 -34.73
N PRO A 131 14.81 21.30 -35.33
CA PRO A 131 15.30 21.83 -36.61
C PRO A 131 16.73 22.41 -36.50
N LEU A 132 17.56 22.24 -37.54
CA LEU A 132 19.01 22.55 -37.56
C LEU A 132 19.42 23.98 -37.13
N ALA A 133 18.52 24.96 -37.22
CA ALA A 133 18.83 26.38 -37.04
C ALA A 133 18.99 26.83 -35.57
N GLU A 134 18.51 26.04 -34.59
CA GLU A 134 18.54 26.44 -33.17
C GLU A 134 19.69 25.82 -32.34
N LEU A 135 20.43 24.88 -32.91
CA LEU A 135 21.45 24.09 -32.19
C LEU A 135 22.78 24.84 -31.91
N ALA A 136 22.98 26.02 -32.49
CA ALA A 136 24.23 26.77 -32.36
C ALA A 136 24.41 27.50 -30.99
N LYS A 137 23.54 27.27 -30.01
CA LYS A 137 23.52 28.05 -28.75
C LYS A 137 23.26 27.22 -27.48
N VAL A 138 23.69 25.96 -27.42
CA VAL A 138 23.80 25.28 -26.11
C VAL A 138 25.11 25.75 -25.48
N SER A 139 25.02 26.54 -24.42
CA SER A 139 26.19 27.08 -23.71
C SER A 139 26.09 26.79 -22.21
N ASN A 140 27.24 26.54 -21.57
CA ASN A 140 27.41 26.47 -20.11
C ASN A 140 26.76 25.24 -19.44
N ALA A 141 27.19 24.04 -19.82
CA ALA A 141 26.91 22.85 -19.01
C ALA A 141 27.79 22.88 -17.75
N GLN A 142 27.16 22.73 -16.58
CA GLN A 142 27.81 22.70 -15.27
C GLN A 142 27.41 21.43 -14.51
N ILE A 143 28.34 20.90 -13.72
CA ILE A 143 28.09 19.82 -12.78
C ILE A 143 28.09 20.40 -11.38
N TYR A 144 27.05 20.11 -10.61
CA TYR A 144 26.89 20.47 -9.21
C TYR A 144 27.11 19.23 -8.37
N GLY A 145 28.13 19.29 -7.51
CA GLY A 145 28.49 18.22 -6.59
C GLY A 145 27.96 18.48 -5.20
N ASN A 146 27.80 17.42 -4.42
CA ASN A 146 27.56 17.49 -2.98
C ASN A 146 28.85 17.73 -2.18
N ASP A 147 29.83 18.43 -2.75
CA ASP A 147 31.18 18.48 -2.20
C ASP A 147 31.23 19.41 -0.97
N THR A 148 30.90 18.86 0.20
CA THR A 148 31.95 18.84 1.23
C THR A 148 33.03 17.90 0.67
N PRO A 149 34.27 18.36 0.46
CA PRO A 149 35.23 17.64 -0.34
C PRO A 149 35.58 16.30 0.33
N VAL A 150 35.10 15.22 -0.26
CA VAL A 150 35.61 13.88 0.00
C VAL A 150 35.72 13.18 -1.32
N SER A 151 36.96 13.06 -1.79
CA SER A 151 37.23 12.22 -2.94
C SER A 151 36.88 10.78 -2.55
N GLU A 152 36.00 10.14 -3.32
CA GLU A 152 35.70 8.70 -3.23
C GLU A 152 36.76 7.88 -4.00
N ASN A 153 38.05 8.24 -3.94
CA ASN A 153 39.11 7.46 -4.61
C ASN A 153 40.16 6.87 -3.66
N GLY A 154 39.86 6.92 -2.36
CA GLY A 154 40.60 6.17 -1.38
C GLY A 154 40.66 4.70 -1.73
N LYS A 155 41.88 4.17 -1.85
CA LYS A 155 42.12 2.74 -2.04
C LYS A 155 42.85 2.18 -0.85
N ILE A 156 42.29 1.13 -0.27
CA ILE A 156 42.98 0.26 0.67
C ILE A 156 43.21 -1.07 -0.03
N GLN A 157 44.47 -1.44 -0.22
CA GLN A 157 44.81 -2.82 -0.53
C GLN A 157 45.01 -3.57 0.79
N PHE A 158 43.99 -4.33 1.18
CA PHE A 158 43.98 -5.08 2.41
C PHE A 158 44.43 -6.52 2.15
N THR A 159 45.51 -6.95 2.79
CA THR A 159 45.99 -8.33 2.65
C THR A 159 45.83 -9.08 3.97
N PHE A 160 45.02 -10.13 3.97
CA PHE A 160 45.11 -11.17 4.98
C PHE A 160 46.38 -11.98 4.73
N LYS A 161 47.33 -11.94 5.66
CA LYS A 161 48.53 -12.78 5.56
C LYS A 161 48.16 -14.24 5.83
N SER A 162 48.67 -15.12 4.99
CA SER A 162 48.61 -16.57 5.20
C SER A 162 49.12 -16.91 6.59
N ASN A 163 48.39 -17.80 7.26
CA ASN A 163 48.78 -18.32 8.56
C ASN A 163 48.16 -19.70 8.71
N ALA A 164 48.96 -20.73 8.44
CA ALA A 164 48.53 -22.12 8.48
C ALA A 164 48.03 -22.59 9.86
N GLN A 165 48.25 -21.82 10.94
CA GLN A 165 47.81 -22.14 12.29
C GLN A 165 46.38 -21.68 12.61
N LEU A 166 45.78 -20.79 11.82
CA LEU A 166 44.44 -20.26 12.08
C LEU A 166 43.35 -21.23 11.63
N GLN A 167 42.40 -21.53 12.53
CA GLN A 167 41.13 -22.16 12.19
C GLN A 167 39.98 -21.27 12.68
N GLY A 168 39.16 -20.81 11.73
CA GLY A 168 38.06 -19.89 11.98
C GLY A 168 38.00 -18.76 10.97
N THR A 169 36.94 -17.97 11.06
CA THR A 169 36.69 -16.84 10.16
C THR A 169 37.12 -15.53 10.83
N SER A 170 38.05 -14.81 10.20
CA SER A 170 38.28 -13.40 10.51
C SER A 170 37.15 -12.57 9.93
N LYS A 171 36.58 -11.69 10.75
CA LYS A 171 35.64 -10.63 10.38
C LYS A 171 36.33 -9.31 10.68
N VAL A 172 36.72 -8.61 9.61
CA VAL A 172 37.33 -7.28 9.69
C VAL A 172 36.29 -6.25 9.27
N THR A 173 35.92 -5.39 10.21
CA THR A 173 34.99 -4.29 9.96
C THR A 173 35.79 -3.01 9.73
N LEU A 174 35.59 -2.40 8.56
CA LEU A 174 36.05 -1.05 8.24
C LEU A 174 34.97 -0.06 8.69
N SER A 175 35.35 0.89 9.54
CA SER A 175 34.45 1.92 10.08
C SER A 175 34.98 3.32 9.83
N ARG A 176 34.06 4.29 9.72
CA ARG A 176 34.34 5.73 9.67
C ARG A 176 33.42 6.44 10.68
N ALA A 177 33.99 7.32 11.51
CA ALA A 177 33.25 8.00 12.58
C ALA A 177 32.45 7.07 13.51
N GLY A 178 32.90 5.82 13.70
CA GLY A 178 32.23 4.81 14.53
C GLY A 178 31.20 3.95 13.78
N GLU A 179 30.75 4.36 12.59
CA GLU A 179 29.76 3.62 11.80
C GLU A 179 30.43 2.57 10.90
N PRO A 180 29.91 1.33 10.83
CA PRO A 180 30.46 0.27 9.98
C PRO A 180 30.10 0.49 8.51
N ILE A 181 31.11 0.52 7.63
CA ILE A 181 30.94 0.72 6.18
C ILE A 181 31.01 -0.60 5.43
N ARG A 182 32.02 -1.43 5.73
CA ARG A 182 32.27 -2.68 5.01
C ARG A 182 32.81 -3.75 5.96
N THR A 183 32.40 -4.99 5.72
CA THR A 183 32.96 -6.16 6.40
C THR A 183 33.69 -7.03 5.39
N LEU A 184 34.93 -7.40 5.69
CA LEU A 184 35.70 -8.42 4.99
C LEU A 184 35.74 -9.69 5.83
N ASN A 185 35.50 -10.83 5.18
CA ASN A 185 35.61 -12.13 5.82
C ASN A 185 36.73 -12.94 5.18
N ASN A 186 37.55 -13.59 5.99
CA ASN A 186 38.48 -14.62 5.50
C ASN A 186 38.41 -15.87 6.36
N SER A 187 38.21 -17.02 5.74
CA SER A 187 38.20 -18.34 6.36
C SER A 187 39.27 -19.29 5.78
N ASN A 188 39.99 -18.88 4.72
CA ASN A 188 41.03 -19.67 4.09
C ASN A 188 42.40 -19.04 4.33
N TRP A 189 43.27 -19.74 5.06
CA TRP A 189 44.56 -19.22 5.53
C TRP A 189 45.78 -19.84 4.83
N THR A 190 45.55 -20.60 3.76
CA THR A 190 46.60 -21.35 3.03
C THR A 190 47.50 -20.48 2.15
N ALA A 191 47.02 -19.29 1.75
CA ALA A 191 47.77 -18.32 0.95
C ALA A 191 47.33 -16.89 1.33
N ASP A 192 48.20 -15.90 1.09
CA ASP A 192 47.84 -14.49 1.27
C ASP A 192 46.58 -14.17 0.45
N GLN A 193 45.56 -13.60 1.09
CA GLN A 193 44.33 -13.17 0.44
C GLN A 193 44.31 -11.65 0.42
N THR A 194 44.51 -11.08 -0.76
CA THR A 194 44.46 -9.63 -0.96
C THR A 194 43.10 -9.22 -1.50
N SER A 195 42.49 -8.25 -0.84
CA SER A 195 41.27 -7.58 -1.27
C SER A 195 41.56 -6.11 -1.50
N LEU A 196 41.09 -5.58 -2.62
CA LEU A 196 41.05 -4.14 -2.83
C LEU A 196 39.71 -3.60 -2.32
N ILE A 197 39.78 -2.61 -1.44
CA ILE A 197 38.65 -1.76 -1.09
C ILE A 197 38.91 -0.43 -1.78
N ASP A 198 38.12 -0.15 -2.79
CA ASP A 198 38.14 1.10 -3.52
C ASP A 198 36.88 1.91 -3.19
N HIS A 199 36.79 3.09 -3.81
CA HIS A 199 35.67 4.01 -3.66
C HIS A 199 35.43 4.47 -2.22
N LEU A 200 36.50 4.60 -1.44
CA LEU A 200 36.43 5.15 -0.07
C LEU A 200 36.59 6.66 -0.10
N ASP A 201 35.74 7.34 0.64
CA ASP A 201 35.90 8.76 0.96
C ASP A 201 37.29 9.03 1.57
N TYR A 202 37.80 10.25 1.42
CA TYR A 202 38.93 10.69 2.22
C TYR A 202 38.53 10.89 3.68
N GLY A 203 39.45 10.58 4.59
CA GLY A 203 39.26 10.73 6.02
C GLY A 203 39.87 9.59 6.82
N ASP A 204 39.59 9.63 8.11
CA ASP A 204 40.08 8.64 9.06
C ASP A 204 39.19 7.41 9.08
N TYR A 205 39.83 6.27 8.86
CA TYR A 205 39.24 4.95 8.94
C TYR A 205 39.90 4.16 10.06
N THR A 206 39.09 3.32 10.69
CA THR A 206 39.58 2.35 11.66
C THR A 206 39.13 0.97 11.22
N LEU A 207 40.06 0.02 11.20
CA LEU A 207 39.75 -1.39 11.02
C LEU A 207 39.75 -2.09 12.37
N ASN A 208 38.66 -2.80 12.62
CA ASN A 208 38.51 -3.64 13.79
C ASN A 208 38.37 -5.08 13.32
N ALA A 209 39.33 -5.91 13.70
CA ALA A 209 39.28 -7.34 13.46
C ALA A 209 38.88 -8.05 14.76
N ASN A 210 38.07 -9.10 14.65
CA ASN A 210 37.85 -10.01 15.77
C ASN A 210 39.13 -10.78 16.13
N LYS A 211 39.25 -11.17 17.41
CA LYS A 211 40.19 -12.17 17.89
C LYS A 211 39.83 -13.53 17.27
N ILE A 212 40.82 -14.35 16.90
CA ILE A 212 40.62 -15.73 16.45
C ILE A 212 41.40 -16.63 17.39
N GLY A 213 40.71 -17.37 18.26
CA GLY A 213 41.35 -18.17 19.30
C GLY A 213 42.26 -17.32 20.19
N ASN A 214 43.50 -17.76 20.40
CA ASN A 214 44.58 -17.04 21.09
C ASN A 214 45.31 -16.01 20.20
N CYS A 215 44.93 -15.88 18.93
CA CYS A 215 45.64 -15.04 17.99
C CYS A 215 45.08 -13.62 17.99
N THR A 216 45.97 -12.66 18.22
CA THR A 216 45.66 -11.24 18.21
C THR A 216 45.91 -10.68 16.82
N ALA A 217 44.93 -9.93 16.32
CA ALA A 217 45.05 -9.21 15.07
C ALA A 217 46.13 -8.13 15.18
N VAL A 218 47.13 -8.20 14.30
CA VAL A 218 48.20 -7.22 14.18
C VAL A 218 48.17 -6.64 12.77
N PHE A 219 47.77 -5.38 12.73
CA PHE A 219 47.72 -4.57 11.53
C PHE A 219 49.09 -3.93 11.27
N SER A 220 49.56 -4.00 10.03
CA SER A 220 50.79 -3.34 9.58
C SER A 220 50.53 -2.50 8.32
N PRO A 221 50.78 -1.18 8.34
CA PRO A 221 51.50 -0.44 9.37
C PRO A 221 50.68 -0.09 10.64
N SER A 222 49.36 0.06 10.55
CA SER A 222 48.47 0.36 11.70
C SER A 222 47.01 0.01 11.39
N ASN A 223 46.17 -0.09 12.43
CA ASN A 223 44.72 -0.33 12.29
C ASN A 223 43.91 0.95 12.03
N ALA A 224 44.50 2.12 12.27
CA ALA A 224 44.00 3.41 11.83
C ALA A 224 44.67 3.79 10.51
N LEU A 225 43.89 4.34 9.58
CA LEU A 225 44.33 4.78 8.27
C LEU A 225 43.72 6.15 7.98
N ASN A 226 44.55 7.10 7.60
CA ASN A 226 44.08 8.36 7.04
C ASN A 226 44.18 8.27 5.52
N ILE A 227 43.03 8.20 4.86
CA ILE A 227 42.98 8.27 3.40
C ILE A 227 42.90 9.75 3.02
N ASN A 228 43.95 10.27 2.39
CA ASN A 228 44.05 11.68 1.99
C ASN A 228 44.52 11.86 0.54
N SER A 229 44.73 10.76 -0.17
CA SER A 229 45.16 10.71 -1.57
C SER A 229 44.66 9.43 -2.23
N ASP A 230 44.71 9.37 -3.57
CA ASP A 230 44.29 8.20 -4.36
C ASP A 230 45.30 7.05 -4.35
N ASN A 231 46.43 7.26 -3.66
CA ASN A 231 47.46 6.24 -3.54
C ASN A 231 46.89 5.02 -2.80
N ILE A 232 47.31 3.84 -3.24
CA ILE A 232 46.93 2.60 -2.57
C ILE A 232 47.61 2.58 -1.20
N ASN A 233 46.79 2.67 -0.16
CA ASN A 233 47.23 2.45 1.20
C ASN A 233 47.23 0.94 1.42
N SER A 234 48.41 0.33 1.32
CA SER A 234 48.57 -1.10 1.56
C SER A 234 48.64 -1.36 3.05
N LEU A 235 47.69 -2.15 3.53
CA LEU A 235 47.61 -2.63 4.89
C LEU A 235 47.60 -4.15 4.83
N SER A 236 48.34 -4.78 5.73
CA SER A 236 48.23 -6.21 5.96
C SER A 236 47.72 -6.48 7.37
N LEU A 237 46.83 -7.45 7.47
CA LEU A 237 46.46 -8.07 8.73
C LEU A 237 47.20 -9.39 8.83
N SER A 238 48.12 -9.44 9.79
CA SER A 238 48.68 -10.68 10.29
C SER A 238 48.01 -11.00 11.61
N TYR A 239 47.81 -12.26 11.91
CA TYR A 239 47.49 -12.66 13.27
C TYR A 239 48.77 -13.09 13.95
N GLN A 240 49.16 -12.36 14.98
CA GLN A 240 50.16 -12.84 15.92
C GLN A 240 49.44 -13.76 16.88
N CYS A 241 49.47 -15.04 16.52
CA CYS A 241 49.25 -16.09 17.48
C CYS A 241 50.39 -15.99 18.48
N THR A 242 50.13 -15.52 19.70
CA THR A 242 50.96 -15.95 20.82
C THR A 242 50.87 -17.46 20.76
N THR A 243 51.90 -18.18 20.32
CA THR A 243 51.86 -19.63 20.34
C THR A 243 51.44 -20.03 21.75
N PRO A 244 50.23 -20.58 21.97
CA PRO A 244 50.19 -21.67 22.89
C PRO A 244 51.00 -22.69 22.08
N SER A 245 52.17 -23.11 22.54
CA SER A 245 52.95 -24.14 21.85
C SER A 245 52.19 -25.49 21.76
N GLU A 246 50.86 -25.46 21.92
CA GLU A 246 50.08 -26.47 22.56
C GLU A 246 48.60 -26.24 22.16
N GLN A 247 48.23 -26.77 21.00
CA GLN A 247 46.84 -26.81 20.54
C GLN A 247 46.13 -28.02 21.13
N GLY A 248 44.84 -27.87 21.43
CA GLY A 248 43.98 -28.99 21.76
C GLY A 248 42.67 -29.02 20.99
N SER A 249 41.84 -30.02 21.29
CA SER A 249 40.53 -30.21 20.68
C SER A 249 39.51 -30.70 21.70
N ILE A 250 38.25 -30.33 21.53
CA ILE A 250 37.13 -30.86 22.32
C ILE A 250 36.25 -31.67 21.39
N LYS A 251 36.16 -32.97 21.63
CA LYS A 251 35.25 -33.87 20.93
C LYS A 251 33.96 -34.01 21.73
N VAL A 252 32.87 -33.47 21.21
CA VAL A 252 31.52 -33.65 21.75
C VAL A 252 30.90 -34.89 21.12
N SER A 253 30.51 -35.84 21.96
CA SER A 253 29.79 -37.04 21.54
C SER A 253 28.37 -36.95 22.07
N LEU A 254 27.40 -36.63 21.22
CA LEU A 254 26.01 -36.55 21.65
C LEU A 254 25.43 -37.95 21.83
N PRO A 255 24.76 -38.22 22.96
CA PRO A 255 24.07 -39.50 23.17
C PRO A 255 22.87 -39.63 22.19
N PRO A 256 22.19 -40.79 22.20
CA PRO A 256 20.83 -40.87 21.66
C PRO A 256 19.94 -39.76 22.25
N ALA A 257 18.91 -39.37 21.50
CA ALA A 257 17.93 -38.39 21.97
C ALA A 257 17.40 -38.78 23.36
N PRO A 258 17.49 -37.90 24.37
CA PRO A 258 17.14 -38.22 25.76
C PRO A 258 15.63 -38.40 25.96
N LEU A 259 14.82 -37.92 25.00
CA LEU A 259 13.37 -38.02 25.00
C LEU A 259 12.88 -38.51 23.64
N SER A 260 11.73 -39.20 23.62
CA SER A 260 11.08 -39.61 22.38
C SER A 260 10.31 -38.44 21.76
N GLY A 261 10.31 -38.32 20.44
CA GLY A 261 9.51 -37.32 19.71
C GLY A 261 10.10 -35.90 19.63
N ILE A 262 11.32 -35.68 20.11
CA ILE A 262 12.04 -34.42 19.91
C ILE A 262 12.71 -34.36 18.52
N GLY A 263 13.08 -33.16 18.07
CA GLY A 263 13.76 -32.93 16.79
C GLY A 263 15.05 -33.75 16.62
N SER A 264 15.48 -33.95 15.37
CA SER A 264 16.66 -34.79 15.04
C SER A 264 18.00 -34.20 15.50
N ASP A 265 18.03 -32.92 15.86
CA ASP A 265 19.20 -32.18 16.30
C ASP A 265 18.97 -31.39 17.60
N THR A 266 20.08 -30.96 18.19
CA THR A 266 20.14 -30.04 19.33
C THR A 266 21.30 -29.07 19.14
N THR A 267 21.30 -27.94 19.86
CA THR A 267 22.40 -26.97 19.78
C THR A 267 23.36 -27.10 20.95
N VAL A 268 24.65 -26.96 20.64
CA VAL A 268 25.76 -26.95 21.60
C VAL A 268 26.53 -25.64 21.43
N THR A 269 26.75 -24.93 22.51
CA THR A 269 27.47 -23.65 22.54
C THR A 269 28.77 -23.82 23.33
N LEU A 270 29.91 -23.57 22.67
CA LEU A 270 31.23 -23.54 23.28
C LEU A 270 31.61 -22.08 23.58
N THR A 271 31.93 -21.77 24.84
CA THR A 271 32.31 -20.42 25.28
C THR A 271 33.73 -20.42 25.83
N HIS A 272 34.53 -19.41 25.43
CA HIS A 272 35.88 -19.15 25.91
C HIS A 272 36.19 -17.66 25.84
N ASP A 273 36.77 -17.06 26.90
CA ASP A 273 37.09 -15.62 26.98
C ASP A 273 35.90 -14.70 26.59
N GLY A 274 34.66 -15.10 26.93
CA GLY A 274 33.44 -14.36 26.57
C GLY A 274 33.03 -14.44 25.10
N GLN A 275 33.73 -15.22 24.27
CA GLN A 275 33.34 -15.53 22.89
C GLN A 275 32.61 -16.87 22.84
N ALA A 276 31.49 -16.93 22.12
CA ALA A 276 30.67 -18.13 21.99
C ALA A 276 30.63 -18.66 20.54
N GLN A 277 30.71 -19.97 20.38
CA GLN A 277 30.51 -20.69 19.13
C GLN A 277 29.36 -21.68 19.27
N THR A 278 28.27 -21.49 18.53
CA THR A 278 27.10 -22.38 18.56
C THR A 278 27.08 -23.30 17.34
N LYS A 279 26.77 -24.58 17.57
CA LYS A 279 26.65 -25.60 16.52
C LYS A 279 25.39 -26.45 16.73
N ALA A 280 24.59 -26.63 15.68
CA ALA A 280 23.55 -27.64 15.63
C ALA A 280 24.17 -29.01 15.33
N LEU A 281 23.84 -30.01 16.15
CA LEU A 281 24.36 -31.36 16.08
C LEU A 281 23.22 -32.38 16.16
N ASN A 282 23.27 -33.39 15.30
CA ASN A 282 22.30 -34.48 15.34
C ASN A 282 22.52 -35.35 16.59
N TRP A 283 21.45 -35.92 17.13
CA TRP A 283 21.57 -36.96 18.15
C TRP A 283 22.37 -38.16 17.61
N ASN A 284 23.03 -38.92 18.49
CA ASN A 284 23.91 -40.04 18.09
C ASN A 284 25.04 -39.63 17.14
N SER A 285 25.53 -38.39 17.22
CA SER A 285 26.62 -37.90 16.38
C SER A 285 27.80 -37.39 17.19
N ASN A 286 28.95 -37.30 16.53
CA ASN A 286 30.16 -36.75 17.10
C ASN A 286 30.56 -35.50 16.34
N TYR A 287 31.00 -34.48 17.07
CA TYR A 287 31.56 -33.26 16.50
C TYR A 287 32.80 -32.84 17.27
N THR A 288 33.82 -32.36 16.56
CA THR A 288 35.08 -31.95 17.19
C THR A 288 35.32 -30.47 16.94
N PHE A 289 35.39 -29.69 18.02
CA PHE A 289 35.96 -28.35 18.00
C PHE A 289 37.48 -28.50 17.98
N GLN A 290 38.12 -28.04 16.91
CA GLN A 290 39.56 -28.18 16.67
C GLN A 290 40.29 -26.85 16.85
N SER A 291 41.62 -26.92 16.98
CA SER A 291 42.52 -25.77 17.11
C SER A 291 42.14 -24.82 18.24
N LEU A 292 41.77 -25.40 19.38
CA LEU A 292 41.47 -24.67 20.59
C LEU A 292 42.78 -24.36 21.33
N SER A 293 42.90 -23.13 21.81
CA SER A 293 43.98 -22.74 22.71
C SER A 293 43.83 -23.42 24.07
N TYR A 294 44.92 -23.50 24.83
CA TYR A 294 44.81 -23.95 26.21
C TYR A 294 44.11 -22.91 27.07
N GLY A 295 43.37 -23.40 28.06
CA GLY A 295 42.52 -22.59 28.91
C GLY A 295 41.19 -23.26 29.21
N ASP A 296 40.36 -22.53 29.94
CA ASP A 296 39.05 -22.98 30.37
C ASP A 296 37.99 -22.66 29.30
N TYR A 297 37.17 -23.66 29.02
CA TYR A 297 36.03 -23.62 28.12
C TYR A 297 34.78 -24.05 28.88
N THR A 298 33.65 -23.48 28.51
CA THR A 298 32.34 -23.96 28.99
C THR A 298 31.54 -24.44 27.78
N LEU A 299 31.13 -25.70 27.80
CA LEU A 299 30.14 -26.24 26.87
C LEU A 299 28.75 -26.15 27.52
N GLN A 300 27.86 -25.42 26.86
CA GLN A 300 26.44 -25.36 27.20
C GLN A 300 25.64 -26.16 26.17
N PHE A 301 24.69 -26.93 26.67
CA PHE A 301 23.85 -27.81 25.86
C PHE A 301 22.42 -27.32 25.94
N GLN A 302 21.74 -27.25 24.79
CA GLN A 302 20.35 -26.83 24.76
C GLN A 302 19.45 -27.82 25.51
N SER A 303 18.57 -27.27 26.35
CA SER A 303 17.46 -27.97 26.98
C SER A 303 16.42 -28.41 25.94
N VAL A 304 15.96 -29.65 26.03
CA VAL A 304 14.96 -30.20 25.10
C VAL A 304 13.76 -30.75 25.86
N SER A 305 12.57 -30.69 25.25
CA SER A 305 11.33 -31.19 25.85
C SER A 305 10.47 -31.96 24.86
N ASP A 306 9.79 -33.00 25.35
CA ASP A 306 8.73 -33.73 24.63
C ASP A 306 7.32 -33.21 24.98
N GLY A 307 7.23 -32.08 25.68
CA GLY A 307 6.00 -31.49 26.18
C GLY A 307 5.51 -32.08 27.52
N LYS A 308 6.16 -33.13 28.04
CA LYS A 308 5.85 -33.72 29.37
C LYS A 308 7.06 -33.69 30.30
N ASN A 309 8.24 -33.86 29.75
CA ASN A 309 9.51 -33.89 30.44
C ASN A 309 10.45 -32.88 29.79
N VAL A 310 11.39 -32.38 30.58
CA VAL A 310 12.54 -31.60 30.09
C VAL A 310 13.80 -32.39 30.37
N ALA A 311 14.66 -32.47 29.37
CA ALA A 311 15.99 -32.99 29.49
C ALA A 311 16.97 -31.82 29.47
N ASN A 312 17.69 -31.63 30.59
CA ASN A 312 18.72 -30.62 30.73
C ASN A 312 20.08 -31.31 30.89
N ALA A 313 21.11 -30.79 30.22
CA ALA A 313 22.48 -31.20 30.47
C ALA A 313 23.17 -30.07 31.22
N ALA A 314 23.89 -30.42 32.29
CA ALA A 314 24.69 -29.46 33.04
C ALA A 314 25.83 -28.92 32.16
N ASP A 315 26.11 -27.63 32.30
CA ASP A 315 27.25 -26.99 31.67
C ASP A 315 28.54 -27.75 32.02
N GLN A 316 29.36 -28.01 31.00
CA GLN A 316 30.61 -28.75 31.15
C GLN A 316 31.77 -27.77 31.09
N ASN A 317 32.44 -27.58 32.22
CA ASN A 317 33.67 -26.81 32.29
C ASN A 317 34.86 -27.72 31.95
N ILE A 318 35.63 -27.31 30.95
CA ILE A 318 36.67 -28.10 30.31
C ILE A 318 37.95 -27.27 30.31
N ASN A 319 39.00 -27.79 30.91
CA ASN A 319 40.33 -27.20 30.77
C ASN A 319 41.10 -27.96 29.69
N ILE A 320 41.58 -27.24 28.68
CA ILE A 320 42.55 -27.79 27.72
C ILE A 320 43.94 -27.36 28.18
N SER A 321 44.84 -28.32 28.37
CA SER A 321 46.22 -28.11 28.84
C SER A 321 47.21 -29.07 28.18
N GLN A 322 48.49 -28.94 28.51
CA GLN A 322 49.59 -29.69 27.88
C GLN A 322 49.44 -31.20 28.05
N ASP A 323 48.92 -31.61 29.21
CA ASP A 323 48.66 -32.99 29.59
C ASP A 323 47.32 -33.52 29.04
N GLN A 324 46.43 -32.62 28.59
CA GLN A 324 45.09 -32.94 28.08
C GLN A 324 44.80 -32.21 26.76
N LYS A 325 45.55 -32.58 25.71
CA LYS A 325 45.42 -31.99 24.36
C LYS A 325 44.12 -32.35 23.64
N GLN A 326 43.40 -33.37 24.08
CA GLN A 326 42.07 -33.67 23.57
C GLN A 326 41.16 -34.10 24.71
N VAL A 327 40.03 -33.41 24.86
CA VAL A 327 39.02 -33.75 25.86
C VAL A 327 37.78 -34.24 25.13
N SER A 328 37.30 -35.44 25.49
CA SER A 328 36.02 -35.95 24.99
C SER A 328 34.94 -35.67 26.02
N VAL A 329 33.85 -35.07 25.58
CA VAL A 329 32.70 -34.74 26.42
C VAL A 329 31.47 -35.41 25.87
N THR A 330 30.79 -36.14 26.76
CA THR A 330 29.48 -36.72 26.49
C THR A 330 28.52 -36.09 27.51
N PRO A 331 27.59 -35.21 27.08
CA PRO A 331 26.66 -34.59 28.01
C PRO A 331 25.73 -35.65 28.62
N HIS A 332 25.53 -35.58 29.92
CA HIS A 332 24.52 -36.36 30.60
C HIS A 332 23.25 -35.53 30.76
N TYR A 333 22.25 -35.82 29.94
CA TYR A 333 20.93 -35.20 30.05
C TYR A 333 20.16 -35.81 31.22
N GLN A 334 19.84 -34.98 32.21
CA GLN A 334 18.93 -35.33 33.29
C GLN A 334 17.50 -35.00 32.87
N VAL A 335 16.67 -36.03 32.84
CA VAL A 335 15.24 -35.90 32.54
C VAL A 335 14.49 -35.58 33.82
N SER A 336 13.70 -34.51 33.81
CA SER A 336 12.80 -34.12 34.89
C SER A 336 11.39 -33.87 34.34
N PRO A 337 10.33 -34.11 35.12
CA PRO A 337 8.97 -33.73 34.73
C PRO A 337 8.88 -32.22 34.51
N LEU A 338 8.20 -31.80 33.46
CA LEU A 338 7.93 -30.39 33.21
C LEU A 338 6.88 -29.89 34.21
N VAL A 339 7.13 -28.75 34.85
CA VAL A 339 6.12 -28.09 35.68
C VAL A 339 5.10 -27.43 34.76
N THR A 340 3.86 -27.91 34.80
CA THR A 340 2.76 -27.37 34.01
C THR A 340 1.90 -26.39 34.82
N VAL A 341 1.25 -25.47 34.12
CA VAL A 341 0.22 -24.57 34.65
C VAL A 341 -1.04 -24.72 33.82
N ILE A 342 -2.20 -24.62 34.49
CA ILE A 342 -3.50 -24.57 33.82
C ILE A 342 -3.72 -23.14 33.34
N THR A 343 -3.78 -22.95 32.03
CA THR A 343 -3.97 -21.66 31.36
C THR A 343 -5.39 -21.55 30.84
N PRO A 344 -6.26 -20.72 31.47
CA PRO A 344 -7.61 -20.50 30.97
C PRO A 344 -7.61 -19.57 29.74
N PHE A 345 -8.51 -19.83 28.80
CA PHE A 345 -8.83 -18.94 27.68
C PHE A 345 -10.35 -18.92 27.44
N THR A 346 -10.90 -17.84 26.91
CA THR A 346 -12.34 -17.81 26.54
C THR A 346 -12.52 -18.07 25.06
N VAL A 347 -13.62 -18.75 24.74
CA VAL A 347 -14.08 -18.97 23.38
C VAL A 347 -15.52 -18.50 23.26
N THR A 348 -15.79 -17.63 22.31
CA THR A 348 -17.13 -17.28 21.86
C THR A 348 -17.35 -17.94 20.51
N SER A 349 -18.43 -18.72 20.38
CA SER A 349 -18.83 -19.32 19.11
C SER A 349 -20.31 -19.08 18.85
N ASP A 350 -20.72 -18.75 17.63
CA ASP A 350 -22.14 -18.65 17.26
C ASP A 350 -22.75 -20.00 16.83
N HIS A 351 -21.94 -21.04 16.67
CA HIS A 351 -22.35 -22.41 16.33
C HIS A 351 -21.46 -23.46 16.99
N GLU A 352 -21.90 -24.72 16.97
CA GLU A 352 -21.05 -25.83 17.42
C GLU A 352 -19.98 -26.13 16.38
N THR A 353 -18.72 -26.24 16.80
CA THR A 353 -17.57 -26.44 15.90
C THR A 353 -16.40 -27.10 16.64
N THR A 354 -15.38 -27.53 15.88
CA THR A 354 -14.11 -28.00 16.43
C THR A 354 -13.06 -26.91 16.31
N LEU A 355 -12.52 -26.44 17.43
CA LEU A 355 -11.41 -25.50 17.49
C LEU A 355 -10.07 -26.26 17.49
N GLU A 356 -9.17 -25.87 16.60
CA GLU A 356 -7.80 -26.32 16.50
C GLU A 356 -6.86 -25.19 16.94
N LEU A 357 -5.98 -25.49 17.90
CA LEU A 357 -4.99 -24.55 18.43
C LEU A 357 -3.60 -25.14 18.21
N THR A 358 -2.70 -24.36 17.62
CA THR A 358 -1.28 -24.68 17.54
C THR A 358 -0.51 -23.64 18.34
N LEU A 359 0.18 -24.11 19.37
CA LEU A 359 1.04 -23.28 20.21
C LEU A 359 2.49 -23.69 20.01
N LYS A 360 3.35 -22.73 19.67
CA LYS A 360 4.79 -22.94 19.57
C LYS A 360 5.47 -22.26 20.74
N ASP A 361 6.16 -23.06 21.54
CA ASP A 361 6.96 -22.62 22.66
C ASP A 361 8.28 -22.04 22.16
N ASN A 362 8.54 -20.81 22.59
CA ASN A 362 9.67 -20.01 22.12
C ASN A 362 10.99 -20.43 22.80
N ASN A 363 10.95 -21.02 23.99
CA ASN A 363 12.13 -21.40 24.77
C ASN A 363 12.65 -22.80 24.41
N TYR A 364 11.74 -23.78 24.29
CA TYR A 364 12.10 -25.18 24.01
C TYR A 364 11.84 -25.59 22.55
N LYS A 365 11.24 -24.71 21.74
CA LYS A 365 10.88 -24.95 20.32
C LYS A 365 9.88 -26.10 20.12
N THR A 366 9.17 -26.47 21.18
CA THR A 366 8.12 -27.50 21.15
C THR A 366 6.87 -26.96 20.47
N THR A 367 6.14 -27.80 19.73
CA THR A 367 4.83 -27.46 19.17
C THR A 367 3.76 -28.28 19.86
N PHE A 368 2.76 -27.61 20.44
CA PHE A 368 1.61 -28.20 21.09
C PHE A 368 0.39 -28.00 20.20
N ASN A 369 -0.30 -29.09 19.86
CA ASN A 369 -1.53 -29.04 19.09
C ASN A 369 -2.70 -29.49 19.98
N PHE A 370 -3.74 -28.68 20.03
CA PHE A 370 -4.96 -28.97 20.77
C PHE A 370 -6.16 -28.94 19.84
N THR A 371 -7.06 -29.88 20.07
CA THR A 371 -8.36 -29.91 19.42
C THR A 371 -9.42 -29.90 20.51
N ARG A 372 -10.45 -29.07 20.36
CA ARG A 372 -11.56 -28.92 21.33
C ARG A 372 -12.88 -28.83 20.59
N GLN A 373 -13.89 -29.55 21.08
CA GLN A 373 -15.27 -29.29 20.68
C GLN A 373 -15.77 -28.05 21.41
N ILE A 374 -16.30 -27.09 20.67
CA ILE A 374 -16.79 -25.83 21.18
C ILE A 374 -18.30 -25.75 20.90
N PRO A 375 -19.14 -25.69 21.94
CA PRO A 375 -20.56 -25.44 21.76
C PRO A 375 -20.82 -23.98 21.37
N SER A 376 -22.00 -23.70 20.81
CA SER A 376 -22.45 -22.32 20.62
C SER A 376 -22.56 -21.58 21.97
N GLY A 377 -22.21 -20.30 21.98
CA GLY A 377 -22.17 -19.42 23.14
C GLY A 377 -20.76 -19.13 23.63
N ASN A 378 -20.68 -18.55 24.83
CA ASN A 378 -19.42 -18.26 25.50
C ASN A 378 -19.02 -19.45 26.39
N SER A 379 -17.79 -19.91 26.25
CA SER A 379 -17.22 -20.95 27.10
C SER A 379 -15.82 -20.58 27.55
N THR A 380 -15.45 -20.97 28.78
CA THR A 380 -14.08 -20.90 29.26
C THR A 380 -13.45 -22.27 29.10
N GLN A 381 -12.33 -22.31 28.40
CA GLN A 381 -11.55 -23.51 28.13
C GLN A 381 -10.22 -23.44 28.87
N THR A 382 -9.54 -24.57 29.02
CA THR A 382 -8.22 -24.64 29.66
C THR A 382 -7.21 -25.44 28.83
N LEU A 383 -5.97 -24.99 28.88
CA LEU A 383 -4.79 -25.69 28.37
C LEU A 383 -3.88 -26.03 29.54
N GLU A 384 -3.18 -27.15 29.45
CA GLU A 384 -2.08 -27.48 30.35
C GLU A 384 -0.78 -27.22 29.59
N LEU A 385 -0.02 -26.20 30.03
CA LEU A 385 1.16 -25.70 29.32
C LEU A 385 2.36 -25.60 30.27
N PRO A 386 3.61 -25.65 29.77
CA PRO A 386 4.80 -25.30 30.55
C PRO A 386 4.61 -23.99 31.32
N ALA A 387 5.00 -23.94 32.60
CA ALA A 387 5.00 -22.73 33.41
C ALA A 387 6.23 -21.85 33.10
N ASN A 388 6.09 -20.52 33.25
CA ASN A 388 7.14 -19.52 33.04
C ASN A 388 7.72 -19.52 31.61
N ASP A 389 6.84 -19.68 30.62
CA ASP A 389 7.21 -19.85 29.22
C ASP A 389 6.48 -18.85 28.30
N SER A 390 6.90 -18.74 27.04
CA SER A 390 6.32 -17.86 26.03
C SER A 390 5.87 -18.65 24.81
N PHE A 391 4.64 -18.39 24.36
CA PHE A 391 4.02 -19.13 23.26
C PHE A 391 3.61 -18.21 22.12
N THR A 392 3.83 -18.68 20.90
CA THR A 392 3.17 -18.15 19.69
C THR A 392 1.93 -18.98 19.40
N LEU A 393 0.79 -18.33 19.17
CA LEU A 393 -0.52 -18.94 19.01
C LEU A 393 -1.01 -18.86 17.56
N SER A 394 -1.54 -19.98 17.05
CA SER A 394 -2.34 -20.05 15.84
C SER A 394 -3.67 -20.74 16.15
N VAL A 395 -4.76 -20.21 15.61
CA VAL A 395 -6.13 -20.72 15.84
C VAL A 395 -6.78 -21.05 14.50
N ASN A 396 -7.54 -22.13 14.46
CA ASN A 396 -8.32 -22.55 13.30
C ASN A 396 -9.63 -23.23 13.77
N ALA A 397 -10.68 -23.24 12.95
CA ALA A 397 -11.91 -23.96 13.26
C ALA A 397 -12.31 -24.87 12.10
N ALA A 398 -12.86 -26.04 12.41
CA ALA A 398 -13.32 -27.00 11.40
C ALA A 398 -14.53 -26.47 10.60
N SER A 399 -15.37 -25.65 11.24
CA SER A 399 -16.40 -24.84 10.58
C SER A 399 -16.37 -23.42 11.13
N GLY A 400 -16.63 -22.45 10.24
CA GLY A 400 -16.55 -21.02 10.56
C GLY A 400 -15.15 -20.42 10.39
N THR A 401 -14.98 -19.19 10.82
CA THR A 401 -13.68 -18.49 10.87
C THR A 401 -13.31 -18.25 12.33
N ALA A 402 -12.16 -18.79 12.76
CA ALA A 402 -11.60 -18.55 14.08
C ALA A 402 -10.65 -17.35 14.05
N SER A 403 -10.78 -16.47 15.04
CA SER A 403 -9.89 -15.34 15.26
C SER A 403 -9.50 -15.27 16.73
N THR A 404 -8.37 -14.64 17.04
CA THR A 404 -7.90 -14.47 18.43
C THR A 404 -7.43 -13.03 18.65
N ASP A 405 -7.59 -12.54 19.88
CA ASP A 405 -7.15 -11.21 20.30
C ASP A 405 -5.63 -11.12 20.53
N LYS A 406 -4.92 -12.26 20.60
CA LYS A 406 -3.48 -12.31 20.82
C LYS A 406 -2.82 -13.39 19.97
N THR A 407 -1.72 -13.04 19.32
CA THR A 407 -0.87 -13.99 18.58
C THR A 407 0.29 -14.54 19.43
N GLN A 408 0.54 -13.95 20.60
CA GLN A 408 1.55 -14.40 21.57
C GLN A 408 1.09 -14.17 23.01
N PHE A 409 1.48 -15.05 23.94
CA PHE A 409 1.26 -14.87 25.37
C PHE A 409 2.30 -15.62 26.22
N ASN A 410 2.41 -15.27 27.50
CA ASN A 410 3.33 -15.90 28.44
C ASN A 410 2.57 -16.61 29.56
N THR A 411 3.13 -17.72 30.06
CA THR A 411 2.67 -18.41 31.26
C THR A 411 3.57 -18.07 32.44
N SER A 412 3.07 -18.23 33.67
CA SER A 412 3.80 -18.00 34.91
C SER A 412 3.34 -18.96 35.99
N SER A 413 4.25 -19.35 36.90
CA SER A 413 3.90 -20.18 38.06
C SER A 413 2.95 -19.43 39.01
N GLY A 414 1.69 -19.85 39.09
CA GLY A 414 0.63 -19.23 39.90
C GLY A 414 -0.74 -19.30 39.23
N THR A 415 -1.79 -18.72 39.85
CA THR A 415 -3.12 -18.64 39.24
C THR A 415 -3.09 -17.71 38.02
N GLN A 416 -3.20 -18.27 36.82
CA GLN A 416 -3.25 -17.52 35.56
C GLN A 416 -4.63 -16.85 35.39
N GLN A 417 -4.64 -15.58 35.01
CA GLN A 417 -5.84 -14.94 34.45
C GLN A 417 -6.04 -15.40 32.99
N ASN A 418 -7.20 -15.08 32.43
CA ASN A 418 -7.55 -15.39 31.04
C ASN A 418 -6.43 -14.99 30.07
N ALA A 419 -5.80 -15.97 29.42
CA ALA A 419 -4.59 -15.75 28.63
C ALA A 419 -4.88 -15.05 27.30
N PHE A 420 -5.95 -15.47 26.62
CA PHE A 420 -6.41 -14.95 25.33
C PHE A 420 -7.91 -15.26 25.15
N ASN A 421 -8.49 -14.65 24.12
CA ASN A 421 -9.86 -14.86 23.67
C ASN A 421 -9.85 -15.40 22.24
N VAL A 422 -10.77 -16.31 21.93
CA VAL A 422 -11.00 -16.84 20.59
C VAL A 422 -12.46 -16.55 20.20
N ASN A 423 -12.67 -15.96 19.03
CA ASN A 423 -14.01 -15.75 18.48
C ASN A 423 -14.18 -16.60 17.22
N ILE A 424 -15.23 -17.42 17.19
CA ILE A 424 -15.57 -18.29 16.07
C ILE A 424 -16.94 -17.88 15.55
N VAL A 425 -16.96 -17.39 14.32
CA VAL A 425 -18.20 -17.04 13.64
C VAL A 425 -18.46 -18.04 12.52
N ASN A 426 -19.70 -18.49 12.40
CA ASN A 426 -20.13 -19.28 11.27
C ASN A 426 -19.91 -18.43 10.03
N GLN A 427 -19.37 -19.01 8.97
CA GLN A 427 -19.42 -18.30 7.69
C GLN A 427 -20.91 -18.14 7.38
N GLN A 428 -21.45 -16.93 7.49
CA GLN A 428 -22.72 -16.63 6.84
C GLN A 428 -22.50 -16.92 5.36
N SER A 429 -23.14 -17.98 4.88
CA SER A 429 -23.09 -18.31 3.46
C SER A 429 -23.84 -17.24 2.70
N ASN A 430 -23.30 -16.83 1.56
CA ASN A 430 -24.05 -16.00 0.64
C ASN A 430 -25.15 -16.85 0.03
N TYR A 431 -26.37 -16.34 0.05
CA TYR A 431 -27.53 -17.04 -0.49
C TYR A 431 -28.56 -16.05 -1.01
N GLY A 432 -29.49 -16.59 -1.79
CA GLY A 432 -30.53 -15.79 -2.43
C GLY A 432 -30.10 -15.25 -3.78
N LYS A 433 -31.03 -14.51 -4.38
CA LYS A 433 -31.02 -14.16 -5.78
C LYS A 433 -31.41 -12.69 -5.91
N LEU A 434 -30.62 -11.95 -6.67
CA LEU A 434 -30.95 -10.58 -7.03
C LEU A 434 -31.52 -10.57 -8.45
N THR A 435 -32.71 -10.02 -8.60
CA THR A 435 -33.43 -9.94 -9.87
C THR A 435 -33.41 -8.50 -10.38
N TYR A 436 -33.07 -8.31 -11.66
CA TYR A 436 -32.91 -6.98 -12.29
C TYR A 436 -33.55 -6.92 -13.69
N HIS A 437 -33.58 -5.72 -14.27
CA HIS A 437 -34.45 -5.33 -15.40
C HIS A 437 -35.95 -5.58 -15.18
N VAL A 438 -36.40 -5.38 -13.93
CA VAL A 438 -37.81 -5.50 -13.54
C VAL A 438 -38.66 -4.31 -14.01
N GLY A 439 -39.91 -4.58 -14.38
CA GLY A 439 -40.95 -3.55 -14.50
C GLY A 439 -41.70 -3.33 -13.18
N PHE A 440 -42.56 -2.30 -13.13
CA PHE A 440 -43.40 -2.02 -11.97
C PHE A 440 -44.90 -2.04 -12.33
N PRO A 441 -45.79 -2.58 -11.47
CA PRO A 441 -45.49 -3.25 -10.20
C PRO A 441 -44.64 -4.50 -10.39
N VAL A 442 -43.73 -4.75 -9.46
CA VAL A 442 -42.93 -5.98 -9.46
C VAL A 442 -43.90 -7.13 -9.25
N SER A 443 -44.00 -8.05 -10.21
CA SER A 443 -44.78 -9.27 -10.07
C SER A 443 -43.85 -10.45 -9.87
N ASP A 444 -44.29 -11.44 -9.09
CA ASP A 444 -43.55 -12.70 -8.85
C ASP A 444 -43.23 -13.50 -10.14
N TYR A 445 -43.79 -13.07 -11.29
CA TYR A 445 -43.73 -13.72 -12.60
C TYR A 445 -43.16 -12.80 -13.69
N ALA A 446 -42.23 -11.90 -13.36
CA ALA A 446 -41.54 -11.10 -14.36
C ALA A 446 -40.66 -12.00 -15.28
N HIS A 447 -41.27 -12.61 -16.30
CA HIS A 447 -40.66 -13.56 -17.24
C HIS A 447 -39.51 -12.99 -18.09
N SER A 448 -39.21 -11.69 -17.97
CA SER A 448 -38.12 -11.00 -18.67
C SER A 448 -36.99 -10.52 -17.74
N ALA A 449 -37.06 -10.80 -16.43
CA ALA A 449 -36.09 -10.29 -15.48
C ALA A 449 -34.83 -11.18 -15.43
N GLU A 450 -33.67 -10.55 -15.51
CA GLU A 450 -32.38 -11.20 -15.37
C GLU A 450 -32.02 -11.38 -13.90
N SER A 451 -31.03 -12.23 -13.61
CA SER A 451 -30.67 -12.48 -12.23
C SER A 451 -29.23 -12.91 -12.01
N ILE A 452 -28.73 -12.63 -10.79
CA ILE A 452 -27.49 -13.16 -10.26
C ILE A 452 -27.76 -13.97 -8.98
N GLU A 453 -27.03 -15.07 -8.82
CA GLU A 453 -27.05 -15.88 -7.61
C GLU A 453 -25.96 -15.38 -6.66
N LEU A 454 -26.34 -14.92 -5.46
CA LEU A 454 -25.39 -14.34 -4.50
C LEU A 454 -24.41 -15.39 -3.94
N SER A 455 -24.80 -16.66 -3.99
CA SER A 455 -23.95 -17.80 -3.60
C SER A 455 -22.80 -18.08 -4.56
N ASP A 456 -22.83 -17.54 -5.79
CA ASP A 456 -21.73 -17.71 -6.75
C ASP A 456 -20.57 -16.76 -6.37
N PRO A 457 -19.41 -17.30 -5.94
CA PRO A 457 -18.31 -16.51 -5.40
C PRO A 457 -17.71 -15.54 -6.43
N LYS A 458 -17.95 -15.74 -7.73
CA LYS A 458 -17.44 -14.83 -8.76
C LYS A 458 -17.99 -13.41 -8.58
N PHE A 459 -19.23 -13.25 -8.12
CA PHE A 459 -19.86 -11.94 -7.98
C PHE A 459 -19.36 -11.15 -6.78
N ALA A 460 -18.72 -11.79 -5.80
CA ALA A 460 -18.24 -11.10 -4.61
C ALA A 460 -17.30 -9.92 -4.91
N PRO A 461 -16.19 -10.08 -5.68
CA PRO A 461 -15.34 -8.95 -6.04
C PRO A 461 -16.05 -7.89 -6.87
N LEU A 462 -17.02 -8.27 -7.72
CA LEU A 462 -17.79 -7.33 -8.53
C LEU A 462 -18.72 -6.46 -7.68
N ILE A 463 -19.44 -7.07 -6.72
CA ILE A 463 -20.31 -6.35 -5.79
C ILE A 463 -19.48 -5.41 -4.91
N LEU A 464 -18.41 -5.94 -4.31
CA LEU A 464 -17.57 -5.18 -3.38
C LEU A 464 -16.87 -3.99 -4.07
N SER A 465 -16.38 -4.13 -5.30
CA SER A 465 -15.72 -3.02 -6.00
C SER A 465 -16.68 -1.88 -6.32
N ASN A 466 -17.93 -2.20 -6.63
CA ASN A 466 -18.99 -1.21 -6.81
C ASN A 466 -19.33 -0.49 -5.50
N TYR A 467 -19.37 -1.19 -4.37
CA TYR A 467 -19.56 -0.56 -3.06
C TYR A 467 -18.37 0.31 -2.64
N VAL A 468 -17.13 -0.10 -2.96
CA VAL A 468 -15.93 0.74 -2.77
C VAL A 468 -16.07 2.04 -3.58
N ALA A 469 -16.48 1.95 -4.85
CA ALA A 469 -16.69 3.13 -5.68
C ALA A 469 -17.86 4.02 -5.20
N GLY A 470 -18.95 3.41 -4.73
CA GLY A 470 -20.08 4.15 -4.14
C GLY A 470 -19.73 4.86 -2.84
N GLU A 471 -18.93 4.25 -1.98
CA GLU A 471 -18.45 4.96 -0.80
C GLU A 471 -17.44 6.04 -1.16
N LEU A 472 -16.66 5.88 -2.24
CA LEU A 472 -15.81 6.96 -2.77
C LEU A 472 -16.66 8.13 -3.30
N LEU A 473 -17.76 7.85 -4.01
CA LEU A 473 -18.73 8.87 -4.42
C LEU A 473 -19.26 9.64 -3.21
N ASN A 474 -19.73 8.91 -2.18
CA ASN A 474 -20.19 9.52 -0.94
C ASN A 474 -19.08 10.36 -0.26
N TYR A 475 -17.85 9.85 -0.20
CA TYR A 475 -16.69 10.56 0.34
C TYR A 475 -16.43 11.89 -0.39
N MET A 476 -16.47 11.88 -1.73
CA MET A 476 -16.26 13.09 -2.54
C MET A 476 -17.41 14.09 -2.38
N ILE A 477 -18.66 13.62 -2.34
CA ILE A 477 -19.83 14.46 -2.07
C ILE A 477 -19.68 15.12 -0.70
N LYS A 478 -19.33 14.37 0.35
CA LYS A 478 -19.17 14.91 1.71
C LYS A 478 -17.98 15.85 1.86
N THR A 479 -16.93 15.64 1.08
CA THR A 479 -15.77 16.55 1.07
C THR A 479 -16.14 17.91 0.47
N HIS A 480 -17.00 17.93 -0.56
CA HIS A 480 -17.44 19.17 -1.21
C HIS A 480 -18.65 19.80 -0.50
N TYR A 481 -19.58 18.98 -0.02
CA TYR A 481 -20.84 19.36 0.63
C TYR A 481 -20.98 18.68 2.01
N PRO A 482 -20.21 19.12 3.02
CA PRO A 482 -20.14 18.43 4.32
C PRO A 482 -21.48 18.40 5.07
N GLN A 483 -22.38 19.33 4.77
CA GLN A 483 -23.69 19.45 5.43
C GLN A 483 -24.81 18.69 4.71
N TRP A 484 -24.60 18.20 3.49
CA TRP A 484 -25.66 17.48 2.78
C TRP A 484 -25.99 16.19 3.51
N SER A 485 -27.26 16.00 3.86
CA SER A 485 -27.74 14.70 4.32
C SER A 485 -28.19 13.87 3.12
N VAL A 486 -27.57 12.71 2.94
CA VAL A 486 -27.91 11.74 1.90
C VAL A 486 -28.05 10.38 2.55
N ASP A 487 -28.94 9.55 2.04
CA ASP A 487 -29.03 8.17 2.49
C ASP A 487 -27.85 7.37 1.93
N LYS A 488 -26.99 6.95 2.85
CA LYS A 488 -25.71 6.34 2.53
C LYS A 488 -25.85 4.98 1.86
N ASP A 489 -26.90 4.21 2.18
CA ASP A 489 -27.13 2.91 1.56
C ASP A 489 -27.41 3.05 0.07
N TYR A 490 -28.21 4.03 -0.31
CA TYR A 490 -28.54 4.27 -1.71
C TYR A 490 -27.38 4.89 -2.50
N ILE A 491 -26.55 5.74 -1.89
CA ILE A 491 -25.34 6.24 -2.57
C ILE A 491 -24.30 5.13 -2.73
N ALA A 492 -23.97 4.39 -1.67
CA ALA A 492 -22.96 3.33 -1.72
C ALA A 492 -23.36 2.17 -2.64
N GLY A 493 -24.64 1.79 -2.65
CA GLY A 493 -25.16 0.73 -3.50
C GLY A 493 -25.44 1.16 -4.96
N SER A 494 -25.54 2.47 -5.23
CA SER A 494 -26.00 2.98 -6.54
C SER A 494 -25.17 2.50 -7.72
N LEU A 495 -23.85 2.34 -7.56
CA LEU A 495 -22.97 1.94 -8.66
C LEU A 495 -23.25 0.50 -9.10
N PHE A 496 -23.45 -0.41 -8.13
CA PHE A 496 -23.79 -1.79 -8.46
C PHE A 496 -25.18 -1.86 -9.10
N ALA A 497 -26.12 -1.09 -8.56
CA ALA A 497 -27.46 -1.02 -9.11
C ALA A 497 -27.48 -0.40 -10.52
N GLN A 498 -26.64 0.59 -10.79
CA GLN A 498 -26.44 1.20 -12.12
C GLN A 498 -25.87 0.17 -13.10
N LEU A 499 -24.88 -0.63 -12.68
CA LEU A 499 -24.36 -1.72 -13.51
C LEU A 499 -25.48 -2.69 -13.92
N LEU A 500 -26.29 -3.12 -12.96
CA LEU A 500 -27.41 -4.03 -13.22
C LEU A 500 -28.47 -3.38 -14.12
N GLN A 501 -28.73 -2.09 -13.93
CA GLN A 501 -29.68 -1.32 -14.73
C GLN A 501 -29.23 -1.21 -16.21
N GLU A 502 -27.94 -1.00 -16.46
CA GLU A 502 -27.40 -0.74 -17.80
C GLU A 502 -26.93 -1.99 -18.55
N ASN A 503 -26.37 -2.96 -17.83
CA ASN A 503 -25.73 -4.12 -18.44
C ASN A 503 -26.60 -5.38 -18.37
N ILE A 504 -27.29 -5.66 -19.47
CA ILE A 504 -28.07 -6.89 -19.75
C ILE A 504 -27.24 -8.19 -19.77
N SER A 505 -25.95 -8.11 -19.50
CA SER A 505 -25.06 -9.28 -19.50
C SER A 505 -24.36 -9.49 -18.17
N THR A 506 -24.77 -8.80 -17.10
CA THR A 506 -24.12 -8.91 -15.79
C THR A 506 -24.17 -10.34 -15.23
N SER A 507 -25.26 -11.08 -15.50
CA SER A 507 -25.41 -12.51 -15.15
C SER A 507 -24.34 -13.40 -15.80
N ASN A 508 -23.83 -12.99 -16.97
CA ASN A 508 -22.80 -13.67 -17.74
C ASN A 508 -21.37 -13.27 -17.35
N TYR A 509 -21.18 -12.47 -16.30
CA TYR A 509 -19.86 -12.07 -15.84
C TYR A 509 -18.93 -13.29 -15.65
N PRO A 510 -17.75 -13.31 -16.31
CA PRO A 510 -16.88 -14.49 -16.34
C PRO A 510 -16.08 -14.72 -15.05
N GLY A 511 -16.12 -13.81 -14.06
CA GLY A 511 -15.34 -13.94 -12.83
C GLY A 511 -13.88 -13.46 -12.93
N GLY A 512 -13.54 -12.73 -13.99
CA GLY A 512 -12.19 -12.17 -14.22
C GLY A 512 -12.13 -10.65 -14.02
N LEU A 513 -11.07 -10.01 -14.53
CA LEU A 513 -10.89 -8.56 -14.40
C LEU A 513 -11.90 -7.71 -15.20
N PHE A 514 -12.58 -8.32 -16.17
CA PHE A 514 -13.51 -7.65 -17.08
C PHE A 514 -14.93 -8.11 -16.81
N ILE A 515 -15.85 -7.14 -16.72
CA ILE A 515 -17.28 -7.38 -16.48
C ILE A 515 -17.88 -8.20 -17.61
N ASN A 516 -17.41 -8.00 -18.84
CA ASN A 516 -17.91 -8.68 -20.01
C ASN A 516 -16.84 -9.58 -20.67
N ASN A 517 -17.29 -10.59 -21.41
CA ASN A 517 -16.41 -11.34 -22.30
C ASN A 517 -15.92 -10.43 -23.45
N GLU A 518 -14.88 -10.88 -24.16
CA GLU A 518 -14.23 -10.06 -25.20
C GLU A 518 -15.21 -9.56 -26.29
N THR A 519 -16.15 -10.41 -26.72
CA THR A 519 -17.13 -10.06 -27.76
C THR A 519 -18.06 -8.94 -27.31
N ALA A 520 -18.67 -9.09 -26.12
CA ALA A 520 -19.56 -8.08 -25.56
C ALA A 520 -18.78 -6.79 -25.20
N ARG A 521 -17.57 -6.91 -24.65
CA ARG A 521 -16.71 -5.77 -24.32
C ARG A 521 -16.40 -4.92 -25.56
N LYS A 522 -16.04 -5.55 -26.69
CA LYS A 522 -15.81 -4.82 -27.96
C LYS A 522 -17.03 -4.02 -28.41
N GLN A 523 -18.24 -4.55 -28.21
CA GLN A 523 -19.48 -3.84 -28.56
C GLN A 523 -19.74 -2.65 -27.62
N LEU A 524 -19.57 -2.86 -26.32
CA LEU A 524 -19.80 -1.86 -25.27
C LEU A 524 -18.72 -0.77 -25.21
N LEU A 525 -17.60 -0.96 -25.90
CA LEU A 525 -16.52 0.03 -26.03
C LEU A 525 -16.35 0.55 -27.47
N ASN A 526 -17.33 0.34 -28.36
CA ASN A 526 -17.33 0.97 -29.67
C ASN A 526 -17.27 2.50 -29.57
N ALA A 527 -17.00 3.18 -30.70
CA ALA A 527 -16.96 4.64 -30.73
C ALA A 527 -18.24 5.25 -30.12
N GLY A 528 -18.05 6.17 -29.17
CA GLY A 528 -19.12 6.81 -28.40
C GLY A 528 -19.74 5.95 -27.28
N GLN A 529 -19.28 4.73 -27.04
CA GLN A 529 -19.78 3.85 -25.97
C GLN A 529 -18.87 3.88 -24.75
N GLY A 530 -19.49 3.93 -23.56
CA GLY A 530 -18.82 4.09 -22.27
C GLY A 530 -18.68 2.83 -21.43
N GLY A 531 -18.76 1.64 -22.04
CA GLY A 531 -18.68 0.37 -21.33
C GLY A 531 -20.01 -0.09 -20.70
N PRO A 532 -19.97 -1.06 -19.77
CA PRO A 532 -21.16 -1.68 -19.19
C PRO A 532 -22.01 -0.73 -18.35
N TYR A 533 -21.42 0.34 -17.83
CA TYR A 533 -22.15 1.38 -17.11
C TYR A 533 -22.85 2.37 -18.05
N GLN A 534 -22.68 2.25 -19.37
CA GLN A 534 -23.27 3.18 -20.36
C GLN A 534 -22.88 4.65 -20.12
N LEU A 535 -21.59 4.89 -19.84
CA LEU A 535 -21.01 6.23 -19.71
C LEU A 535 -20.93 6.93 -21.08
N ASN A 536 -22.04 7.09 -21.81
CA ASN A 536 -22.03 7.43 -23.24
C ASN A 536 -21.43 8.81 -23.57
N ASP A 537 -21.28 9.67 -22.57
CA ASP A 537 -20.58 10.96 -22.67
C ASP A 537 -19.25 10.98 -21.88
N TYR A 538 -18.67 9.82 -21.57
CA TYR A 538 -17.38 9.71 -20.86
C TYR A 538 -16.26 10.53 -21.50
N SER A 539 -16.37 10.77 -22.82
CA SER A 539 -15.39 11.42 -23.68
C SER A 539 -15.70 12.88 -23.97
N LYS A 540 -16.60 13.53 -23.21
CA LYS A 540 -17.05 14.91 -23.42
C LYS A 540 -16.98 15.74 -22.14
N ARG A 541 -16.81 17.06 -22.30
CA ARG A 541 -17.16 18.01 -21.24
C ARG A 541 -18.67 18.19 -21.18
N LEU A 542 -19.18 18.22 -19.95
CA LEU A 542 -20.59 18.43 -19.68
C LEU A 542 -20.77 19.70 -18.82
N PRO A 543 -21.70 20.61 -19.18
CA PRO A 543 -22.61 20.55 -20.33
C PRO A 543 -21.97 20.72 -21.72
N SER A 544 -20.95 21.55 -21.87
CA SER A 544 -20.20 21.70 -23.13
C SER A 544 -18.87 22.44 -22.92
N VAL A 545 -17.93 22.31 -23.85
CA VAL A 545 -16.56 22.87 -23.74
C VAL A 545 -16.51 24.39 -23.59
N ASP A 546 -17.50 25.10 -24.12
CA ASP A 546 -17.60 26.56 -24.14
C ASP A 546 -18.28 27.15 -22.89
N VAL A 547 -18.83 26.31 -22.00
CA VAL A 547 -19.49 26.76 -20.78
C VAL A 547 -18.48 26.73 -19.61
N PRO A 548 -18.20 27.87 -18.95
CA PRO A 548 -17.30 27.92 -17.79
C PRO A 548 -17.74 26.98 -16.66
N GLY A 549 -16.78 26.25 -16.08
CA GLY A 549 -17.02 25.25 -15.03
C GLY A 549 -17.37 23.85 -15.55
N SER A 550 -17.48 23.66 -16.88
CA SER A 550 -17.73 22.34 -17.46
C SER A 550 -16.54 21.40 -17.32
N LEU A 551 -16.82 20.19 -16.87
CA LEU A 551 -15.84 19.13 -16.67
C LEU A 551 -16.23 17.89 -17.47
N GLY A 552 -15.24 17.14 -17.92
CA GLY A 552 -15.40 15.76 -18.38
C GLY A 552 -14.68 14.81 -17.43
N LEU A 553 -14.81 13.49 -17.64
CA LEU A 553 -14.18 12.51 -16.74
C LEU A 553 -12.65 12.67 -16.69
N ILE A 554 -12.04 12.99 -17.83
CA ILE A 554 -10.59 13.20 -17.91
C ILE A 554 -10.10 14.45 -17.15
N ASN A 555 -11.00 15.37 -16.78
CA ASN A 555 -10.62 16.51 -15.96
C ASN A 555 -10.37 16.14 -14.51
N TYR A 556 -10.87 14.99 -14.03
CA TYR A 556 -10.51 14.49 -12.72
C TYR A 556 -9.09 13.92 -12.76
N THR A 557 -8.19 14.57 -12.01
CA THR A 557 -6.76 14.27 -12.02
C THR A 557 -6.50 12.79 -11.78
N VAL A 558 -7.29 12.12 -10.96
CA VAL A 558 -7.02 10.71 -10.62
C VAL A 558 -7.38 9.70 -11.70
N LEU A 559 -8.17 10.10 -12.71
CA LEU A 559 -8.66 9.20 -13.76
C LEU A 559 -7.78 9.21 -15.02
N GLN A 560 -6.99 10.27 -15.25
CA GLN A 560 -6.34 10.49 -16.54
C GLN A 560 -5.48 9.32 -17.02
N LYS A 561 -4.73 8.70 -16.10
CA LYS A 561 -3.83 7.60 -16.46
C LYS A 561 -4.60 6.36 -16.93
N SER A 562 -5.72 6.05 -16.29
CA SER A 562 -6.54 4.87 -16.62
C SER A 562 -7.46 5.09 -17.81
N LEU A 563 -7.91 6.33 -18.05
CA LEU A 563 -8.66 6.67 -19.25
C LEU A 563 -7.76 6.76 -20.49
N GLY A 564 -6.51 7.19 -20.33
CA GLY A 564 -5.48 7.09 -21.37
C GLY A 564 -5.64 8.02 -22.57
N TYR A 565 -6.59 8.95 -22.56
CA TYR A 565 -6.77 9.99 -23.59
C TYR A 565 -6.59 11.40 -23.01
N SER A 566 -6.36 12.41 -23.86
CA SER A 566 -6.14 13.79 -23.37
C SER A 566 -7.43 14.60 -23.26
N ILE A 567 -7.42 15.64 -22.43
CA ILE A 567 -8.44 16.70 -22.40
C ILE A 567 -8.67 17.26 -23.81
N ALA A 568 -7.62 17.49 -24.59
CA ALA A 568 -7.74 17.99 -25.95
C ALA A 568 -8.49 17.01 -26.87
N SER A 569 -8.24 15.70 -26.72
CA SER A 569 -8.94 14.64 -27.46
C SER A 569 -10.42 14.53 -27.08
N GLN A 570 -10.77 14.81 -25.83
CA GLN A 570 -12.16 14.95 -25.39
C GLN A 570 -12.79 16.19 -26.04
N ASP A 571 -12.15 17.35 -25.89
CA ASP A 571 -12.73 18.64 -26.24
C ASP A 571 -12.92 18.83 -27.76
N ASN A 572 -12.06 18.21 -28.58
CA ASN A 572 -12.19 18.23 -30.04
C ASN A 572 -12.99 17.04 -30.62
N GLY A 573 -13.52 16.15 -29.76
CA GLY A 573 -14.33 15.00 -30.17
C GLY A 573 -13.54 13.80 -30.72
N THR A 574 -12.20 13.85 -30.78
CA THR A 574 -11.37 12.72 -31.23
C THR A 574 -11.63 11.47 -30.41
N GLN A 575 -11.74 11.61 -29.08
CA GLN A 575 -12.00 10.47 -28.21
C GLN A 575 -13.41 9.91 -28.43
N THR A 576 -14.42 10.74 -28.68
CA THR A 576 -15.78 10.27 -28.99
C THR A 576 -15.80 9.40 -30.25
N GLY A 577 -14.96 9.72 -31.25
CA GLY A 577 -14.81 8.91 -32.46
C GLY A 577 -13.92 7.67 -32.30
N SER A 578 -13.32 7.46 -31.13
CA SER A 578 -12.37 6.37 -30.86
C SER A 578 -13.01 5.27 -30.01
N THR A 579 -12.41 4.06 -30.04
CA THR A 579 -12.77 2.98 -29.10
C THR A 579 -12.61 3.45 -27.66
N GLY A 580 -13.58 3.10 -26.81
CA GLY A 580 -13.56 3.36 -25.39
C GLY A 580 -12.37 2.70 -24.69
N PRO A 581 -11.78 3.32 -23.64
CA PRO A 581 -10.74 2.70 -22.85
C PRO A 581 -11.19 1.34 -22.29
N GLU A 582 -10.36 0.30 -22.44
CA GLU A 582 -10.68 -1.05 -21.92
C GLU A 582 -10.91 -1.06 -20.41
N THR A 583 -10.29 -0.11 -19.69
CA THR A 583 -10.46 0.09 -18.25
C THR A 583 -11.92 0.38 -17.87
N LEU A 584 -12.75 0.93 -18.75
CA LEU A 584 -14.18 1.18 -18.48
C LEU A 584 -14.98 -0.12 -18.28
N ASP A 585 -14.51 -1.27 -18.77
CA ASP A 585 -15.11 -2.59 -18.53
C ASP A 585 -14.44 -3.35 -17.38
N ASN A 586 -13.40 -2.78 -16.75
CA ASN A 586 -12.69 -3.42 -15.66
C ASN A 586 -13.52 -3.38 -14.35
N ILE A 587 -13.54 -4.48 -13.59
CA ILE A 587 -14.34 -4.58 -12.36
C ILE A 587 -13.93 -3.60 -11.26
N TYR A 588 -12.69 -3.09 -11.30
CA TYR A 588 -12.14 -2.17 -10.32
C TYR A 588 -12.21 -0.70 -10.79
N PHE A 589 -11.83 -0.42 -12.04
CA PHE A 589 -11.87 0.95 -12.58
C PHE A 589 -13.25 1.39 -13.09
N GLY A 590 -13.98 0.51 -13.78
CA GLY A 590 -15.31 0.82 -14.33
C GLY A 590 -16.27 1.44 -13.31
N PRO A 591 -16.49 0.84 -12.11
CA PRO A 591 -17.34 1.45 -11.09
C PRO A 591 -16.80 2.78 -10.57
N LEU A 592 -15.47 2.96 -10.48
CA LEU A 592 -14.89 4.25 -10.10
C LEU A 592 -15.18 5.31 -11.16
N ALA A 593 -15.01 5.01 -12.45
CA ALA A 593 -15.34 5.94 -13.53
C ALA A 593 -16.82 6.35 -13.48
N ALA A 594 -17.73 5.41 -13.19
CA ALA A 594 -19.15 5.70 -12.98
C ALA A 594 -19.41 6.59 -11.75
N ALA A 595 -18.69 6.38 -10.64
CA ALA A 595 -18.75 7.27 -9.48
C ALA A 595 -18.34 8.70 -9.82
N TYR A 596 -17.25 8.89 -10.57
CA TYR A 596 -16.85 10.23 -11.04
C TYR A 596 -17.83 10.82 -12.07
N PHE A 597 -18.53 9.99 -12.84
CA PHE A 597 -19.57 10.47 -13.74
C PHE A 597 -20.77 11.03 -12.96
N HIS A 598 -21.21 10.34 -11.90
CA HIS A 598 -22.21 10.91 -10.98
C HIS A 598 -21.73 12.20 -10.29
N LEU A 599 -20.46 12.27 -9.86
CA LEU A 599 -19.90 13.51 -9.34
C LEU A 599 -19.92 14.63 -10.40
N ASN A 600 -19.64 14.28 -11.66
CA ASN A 600 -19.73 15.20 -12.77
C ASN A 600 -21.18 15.63 -13.07
N ASP A 601 -22.17 14.77 -12.86
CA ASP A 601 -23.59 15.14 -12.98
C ASP A 601 -23.99 16.17 -11.94
N ILE A 602 -23.46 16.10 -10.71
CA ILE A 602 -23.65 17.16 -9.70
C ILE A 602 -23.08 18.48 -10.22
N ASN A 603 -21.81 18.48 -10.67
CA ASN A 603 -21.20 19.67 -11.27
C ASN A 603 -22.02 20.21 -12.45
N ARG A 604 -22.51 19.33 -13.32
CA ARG A 604 -23.32 19.69 -14.48
C ARG A 604 -24.65 20.32 -14.08
N ILE A 605 -25.31 19.83 -13.03
CA ILE A 605 -26.52 20.45 -12.47
C ILE A 605 -26.20 21.86 -11.97
N GLU A 606 -25.10 22.03 -11.23
CA GLU A 606 -24.70 23.33 -10.70
C GLU A 606 -24.36 24.33 -11.79
N VAL A 607 -23.54 23.93 -12.77
CA VAL A 607 -23.14 24.78 -13.89
C VAL A 607 -24.35 25.24 -14.68
N ASN A 608 -25.26 24.34 -15.04
CA ASN A 608 -26.49 24.70 -15.78
C ASN A 608 -27.39 25.66 -15.00
N ASN A 609 -27.43 25.54 -13.66
CA ASN A 609 -28.30 26.32 -12.79
C ASN A 609 -27.62 27.52 -12.13
N SER A 610 -26.37 27.81 -12.51
CA SER A 610 -25.63 29.01 -12.08
C SER A 610 -26.19 30.31 -12.68
N THR A 611 -27.00 30.20 -13.74
CA THR A 611 -27.67 31.34 -14.40
C THR A 611 -29.18 31.28 -14.19
N THR A 612 -29.85 32.43 -14.33
CA THR A 612 -31.32 32.52 -14.18
C THR A 612 -32.12 31.75 -15.23
N TRP A 613 -31.48 31.31 -16.32
CA TRP A 613 -32.12 30.57 -17.42
C TRP A 613 -31.91 29.06 -17.33
N GLY A 614 -31.20 28.58 -16.31
CA GLY A 614 -30.99 27.16 -16.07
C GLY A 614 -32.31 26.40 -15.88
N PRO A 615 -32.38 25.12 -16.29
CA PRO A 615 -33.63 24.35 -16.32
C PRO A 615 -34.24 24.12 -14.93
N GLN A 616 -33.46 24.26 -13.85
CA GLN A 616 -33.89 24.22 -12.45
C GLN A 616 -33.36 25.41 -11.64
N ALA A 617 -33.04 26.54 -12.28
CA ALA A 617 -32.43 27.71 -11.62
C ALA A 617 -33.29 28.26 -10.47
N HIS A 618 -34.62 28.13 -10.58
CA HIS A 618 -35.56 28.55 -9.53
C HIS A 618 -35.47 27.69 -8.25
N SER A 619 -35.19 26.39 -8.39
CA SER A 619 -35.38 25.40 -7.33
C SER A 619 -34.07 24.84 -6.79
N TRP A 620 -32.99 24.86 -7.55
CA TRP A 620 -31.73 24.20 -7.17
C TRP A 620 -31.17 24.68 -5.82
N SER A 621 -31.09 26.00 -5.61
CA SER A 621 -30.59 26.55 -4.33
C SER A 621 -31.47 26.18 -3.14
N LYS A 622 -32.80 26.08 -3.32
CA LYS A 622 -33.75 25.61 -2.30
C LYS A 622 -33.57 24.12 -2.03
N CYS A 623 -33.34 23.30 -3.05
CA CYS A 623 -33.01 21.87 -2.88
C CYS A 623 -31.72 21.67 -2.09
N VAL A 624 -30.66 22.42 -2.40
CA VAL A 624 -29.41 22.41 -1.61
C VAL A 624 -29.66 22.77 -0.14
N GLN A 625 -30.52 23.75 0.14
CA GLN A 625 -30.92 24.08 1.52
C GLN A 625 -31.67 22.94 2.21
N ALA A 626 -32.58 22.26 1.51
CA ALA A 626 -33.29 21.09 2.05
C ALA A 626 -32.36 19.90 2.33
N LEU A 627 -31.38 19.65 1.47
CA LEU A 627 -30.34 18.64 1.70
C LEU A 627 -29.49 18.97 2.92
N ASN A 628 -29.07 20.23 3.08
CA ASN A 628 -28.38 20.72 4.29
C ASN A 628 -29.22 20.56 5.56
N ALA A 629 -30.54 20.72 5.45
CA ALA A 629 -31.48 20.61 6.56
C ALA A 629 -31.97 19.16 6.82
N ASN A 630 -31.46 18.16 6.10
CA ASN A 630 -31.91 16.77 6.16
C ASN A 630 -33.44 16.61 5.94
N GLN A 631 -33.99 17.33 4.95
CA GLN A 631 -35.42 17.32 4.65
C GLN A 631 -35.78 16.47 3.41
N PHE A 632 -34.78 15.92 2.71
CA PHE A 632 -34.99 15.13 1.50
C PHE A 632 -33.97 13.98 1.43
N ALA A 633 -34.46 12.73 1.34
CA ALA A 633 -33.63 11.52 1.41
C ALA A 633 -33.29 10.90 0.05
N TYR A 634 -33.97 11.32 -1.03
CA TYR A 634 -33.94 10.66 -2.35
C TYR A 634 -32.91 11.30 -3.31
N PHE A 635 -31.75 11.69 -2.79
CA PHE A 635 -30.71 12.34 -3.61
C PHE A 635 -30.13 11.37 -4.66
N ASP A 636 -30.08 10.08 -4.37
CA ASP A 636 -29.74 9.01 -5.31
C ASP A 636 -30.63 9.02 -6.57
N MET A 637 -31.93 9.31 -6.42
CA MET A 637 -32.84 9.42 -7.56
C MET A 637 -32.55 10.65 -8.42
N ILE A 638 -32.12 11.76 -7.82
CA ILE A 638 -31.66 12.96 -8.55
C ILE A 638 -30.42 12.60 -9.38
N LEU A 639 -29.45 11.91 -8.79
CA LEU A 639 -28.24 11.48 -9.49
C LEU A 639 -28.54 10.52 -10.63
N ASN A 640 -29.37 9.50 -10.40
CA ASN A 640 -29.73 8.53 -11.44
C ASN A 640 -30.57 9.16 -12.57
N ALA A 641 -31.47 10.11 -12.25
CA ALA A 641 -32.20 10.85 -13.28
C ALA A 641 -31.28 11.74 -14.12
N ALA A 642 -30.30 12.41 -13.51
CA ALA A 642 -29.31 13.20 -14.23
C ALA A 642 -28.45 12.33 -15.15
N TYR A 643 -28.00 11.19 -14.65
CA TYR A 643 -27.19 10.21 -15.38
C TYR A 643 -27.91 9.68 -16.64
N ASN A 644 -29.17 9.25 -16.48
CA ASN A 644 -29.90 8.52 -17.52
C ASN A 644 -30.72 9.42 -18.46
N ALA A 645 -31.34 10.47 -17.92
CA ALA A 645 -32.23 11.35 -18.68
C ALA A 645 -31.59 12.70 -19.01
N GLY A 646 -30.45 13.03 -18.41
CA GLY A 646 -29.75 14.30 -18.60
C GLY A 646 -30.35 15.46 -17.79
N THR A 647 -29.57 16.55 -17.70
CA THR A 647 -29.87 17.67 -16.80
C THR A 647 -31.03 18.58 -17.22
N TYR A 648 -31.56 18.39 -18.43
CA TYR A 648 -32.71 19.14 -18.94
C TYR A 648 -34.02 18.35 -18.88
N SER A 649 -33.99 17.09 -18.44
CA SER A 649 -35.16 16.24 -18.40
C SER A 649 -36.22 16.72 -17.40
N ASP A 650 -37.48 16.42 -17.71
CA ASP A 650 -38.58 16.75 -16.80
C ASP A 650 -38.53 15.91 -15.51
N ILE A 651 -38.02 14.66 -15.55
CA ILE A 651 -37.90 13.83 -14.34
C ILE A 651 -36.91 14.43 -13.35
N LEU A 652 -35.75 14.90 -13.82
CA LEU A 652 -34.80 15.58 -12.95
C LEU A 652 -35.40 16.87 -12.37
N GLY A 653 -36.10 17.65 -13.19
CA GLY A 653 -36.78 18.86 -12.70
C GLY A 653 -37.84 18.57 -11.64
N THR A 654 -38.68 17.55 -11.83
CA THR A 654 -39.66 17.10 -10.84
C THR A 654 -38.97 16.69 -9.53
N LEU A 655 -37.86 15.93 -9.58
CA LEU A 655 -37.12 15.50 -8.39
C LEU A 655 -36.45 16.68 -7.67
N ILE A 656 -35.86 17.63 -8.40
CA ILE A 656 -35.28 18.84 -7.82
C ILE A 656 -36.36 19.72 -7.18
N ASP A 657 -37.55 19.83 -7.79
CA ASP A 657 -38.67 20.57 -7.20
C ASP A 657 -39.19 19.90 -5.92
N LEU A 658 -39.31 18.57 -5.89
CA LEU A 658 -39.66 17.82 -4.66
C LEU A 658 -38.62 18.02 -3.55
N CYS A 659 -37.33 18.07 -3.93
CA CYS A 659 -36.24 18.37 -3.01
C CYS A 659 -36.26 19.83 -2.53
N ALA A 660 -36.65 20.78 -3.39
CA ALA A 660 -36.72 22.20 -3.05
C ALA A 660 -37.87 22.55 -2.10
N TYR A 661 -38.98 21.80 -2.17
CA TYR A 661 -40.20 22.06 -1.40
C TYR A 661 -40.72 20.81 -0.67
N PRO A 662 -39.89 20.14 0.16
CA PRO A 662 -40.23 18.84 0.73
C PRO A 662 -41.41 18.92 1.71
N GLN A 663 -41.65 20.09 2.33
CA GLN A 663 -42.77 20.31 3.24
C GLN A 663 -44.10 20.49 2.49
N GLU A 664 -44.14 21.41 1.52
CA GLU A 664 -45.33 21.69 0.69
C GLU A 664 -45.71 20.49 -0.19
N LEU A 665 -44.72 19.71 -0.64
CA LEU A 665 -44.90 18.55 -1.51
C LEU A 665 -44.76 17.21 -0.76
N SER A 666 -44.84 17.21 0.57
CA SER A 666 -44.65 16.02 1.41
C SER A 666 -45.55 14.84 1.05
N GLN A 667 -46.78 15.09 0.57
CA GLN A 667 -47.72 14.04 0.14
C GLN A 667 -47.24 13.25 -1.10
N TYR A 668 -46.32 13.80 -1.88
CA TYR A 668 -45.80 13.18 -3.11
C TYR A 668 -44.57 12.32 -2.85
N LEU A 669 -43.80 12.60 -1.79
CA LEU A 669 -42.55 11.91 -1.47
C LEU A 669 -42.71 10.39 -1.29
N PRO A 670 -43.77 9.85 -0.64
CA PRO A 670 -43.95 8.41 -0.52
C PRO A 670 -44.11 7.67 -1.86
N ASN A 671 -44.48 8.37 -2.94
CA ASN A 671 -44.64 7.75 -4.26
C ASN A 671 -43.32 7.55 -5.01
N LEU A 672 -42.22 8.20 -4.58
CA LEU A 672 -40.91 8.08 -5.25
C LEU A 672 -40.41 6.62 -5.23
N ALA A 673 -40.44 5.99 -4.05
CA ALA A 673 -40.06 4.60 -3.83
C ALA A 673 -41.26 3.62 -3.87
N ASN A 674 -42.41 4.02 -4.41
CA ASN A 674 -43.59 3.15 -4.43
C ASN A 674 -43.52 2.15 -5.60
N PHE A 675 -43.02 0.95 -5.31
CA PHE A 675 -42.86 -0.13 -6.29
C PHE A 675 -44.18 -0.76 -6.75
N SER A 676 -45.33 -0.41 -6.14
CA SER A 676 -46.65 -0.90 -6.59
C SER A 676 -47.25 -0.08 -7.74
N LEU A 677 -46.71 1.11 -8.02
CA LEU A 677 -47.23 1.97 -9.08
C LEU A 677 -46.73 1.49 -10.45
N ASN A 678 -47.64 1.18 -11.36
CA ASN A 678 -47.29 1.10 -12.79
C ASN A 678 -46.94 2.50 -13.34
N ASP A 679 -46.34 2.55 -14.52
CA ASP A 679 -45.89 3.81 -15.14
C ASP A 679 -46.96 4.89 -15.21
N SER A 680 -48.20 4.52 -15.57
CA SER A 680 -49.30 5.50 -15.68
C SER A 680 -49.71 6.05 -14.32
N ALA A 681 -49.77 5.19 -13.29
CA ALA A 681 -50.05 5.61 -11.93
C ALA A 681 -48.92 6.47 -11.33
N TYR A 682 -47.66 6.12 -11.62
CA TYR A 682 -46.49 6.89 -11.20
C TYR A 682 -46.49 8.28 -11.82
N ILE A 683 -46.68 8.41 -13.14
CA ILE A 683 -46.76 9.71 -13.82
C ILE A 683 -47.92 10.55 -13.26
N ASN A 684 -49.08 9.94 -13.03
CA ASN A 684 -50.24 10.63 -12.45
C ASN A 684 -49.98 11.10 -11.01
N ALA A 685 -49.18 10.36 -10.23
CA ALA A 685 -48.81 10.76 -8.89
C ALA A 685 -47.97 12.04 -8.86
N PHE A 686 -47.22 12.34 -9.92
CA PHE A 686 -46.36 13.54 -10.01
C PHE A 686 -46.93 14.63 -10.92
N GLN A 687 -48.26 14.78 -10.92
CA GLN A 687 -48.93 15.97 -11.45
C GLN A 687 -48.98 17.05 -10.36
N LEU A 688 -47.87 17.78 -10.20
CA LEU A 688 -47.64 18.68 -9.08
C LEU A 688 -48.48 19.97 -9.18
N PRO A 689 -48.96 20.55 -8.06
CA PRO A 689 -49.78 21.77 -8.04
C PRO A 689 -48.91 23.02 -8.14
N THR A 690 -49.52 24.19 -8.38
CA THR A 690 -48.83 25.48 -8.18
C THR A 690 -48.60 25.68 -6.68
N LEU A 691 -47.39 26.11 -6.30
CA LEU A 691 -46.98 26.34 -4.92
C LEU A 691 -47.50 27.68 -4.36
N ALA A 692 -47.34 27.87 -3.05
CA ALA A 692 -47.80 29.08 -2.36
C ALA A 692 -47.14 30.37 -2.88
N ASP A 693 -45.91 30.30 -3.39
CA ASP A 693 -45.17 31.43 -3.97
C ASP A 693 -45.51 31.69 -5.45
N GLY A 694 -46.46 30.95 -6.02
CA GLY A 694 -46.89 31.06 -7.41
C GLY A 694 -46.03 30.30 -8.41
N TYR A 695 -44.95 29.64 -7.98
CA TYR A 695 -44.16 28.77 -8.83
C TYR A 695 -44.94 27.51 -9.22
N LYS A 696 -44.78 27.06 -10.47
CA LYS A 696 -45.35 25.80 -10.96
C LYS A 696 -44.22 24.79 -11.14
N PRO A 697 -44.08 23.81 -10.24
CA PRO A 697 -43.15 22.71 -10.37
C PRO A 697 -43.34 21.93 -11.67
N LYS A 698 -42.28 21.30 -12.14
CA LYS A 698 -42.31 20.38 -13.27
C LYS A 698 -43.10 19.13 -12.94
N SER A 699 -44.07 18.80 -13.78
CA SER A 699 -44.79 17.52 -13.74
C SER A 699 -44.20 16.53 -14.73
N LEU A 700 -44.37 15.24 -14.46
CA LEU A 700 -43.98 14.19 -15.41
C LEU A 700 -44.92 14.17 -16.62
N PRO A 701 -44.39 14.19 -17.85
CA PRO A 701 -45.22 14.14 -19.05
C PRO A 701 -45.71 12.71 -19.35
N GLN A 702 -46.89 12.60 -19.96
CA GLN A 702 -47.51 11.30 -20.21
C GLN A 702 -46.72 10.39 -21.16
N TRP A 703 -45.89 10.96 -22.02
CA TRP A 703 -45.06 10.21 -22.96
C TRP A 703 -43.90 9.46 -22.28
N TYR A 704 -43.61 9.70 -20.99
CA TYR A 704 -42.64 8.90 -20.21
C TYR A 704 -43.12 7.48 -19.92
N LYS A 705 -44.37 7.14 -20.21
CA LYS A 705 -44.87 5.77 -20.05
C LYS A 705 -44.03 4.78 -20.87
N GLY A 706 -43.54 3.72 -20.24
CA GLY A 706 -42.70 2.70 -20.86
C GLY A 706 -41.26 3.15 -21.13
N THR A 707 -40.87 4.35 -20.71
CA THR A 707 -39.50 4.86 -20.87
C THR A 707 -38.63 4.47 -19.68
N THR A 708 -37.35 4.33 -19.93
CA THR A 708 -36.35 4.06 -18.89
C THR A 708 -36.20 5.22 -17.91
N PHE A 709 -36.53 6.45 -18.30
CA PHE A 709 -36.38 7.66 -17.48
C PHE A 709 -37.12 7.63 -16.15
N ILE A 710 -38.30 6.99 -16.08
CA ILE A 710 -39.06 6.82 -14.84
C ILE A 710 -38.84 5.44 -14.19
N LEU A 711 -38.29 4.48 -14.93
CA LEU A 711 -38.02 3.13 -14.44
C LEU A 711 -36.70 3.06 -13.69
N TYR A 712 -35.63 3.62 -14.27
CA TYR A 712 -34.25 3.48 -13.80
C TYR A 712 -34.03 3.99 -12.36
N PRO A 713 -34.51 5.19 -11.95
CA PRO A 713 -34.35 5.63 -10.57
C PRO A 713 -35.02 4.70 -9.56
N ARG A 714 -36.15 4.09 -9.93
CA ARG A 714 -36.90 3.14 -9.09
C ARG A 714 -36.25 1.76 -9.05
N GLN A 715 -35.74 1.30 -10.20
CA GLN A 715 -34.99 0.06 -10.32
C GLN A 715 -33.75 0.08 -9.42
N VAL A 716 -33.00 1.19 -9.42
CA VAL A 716 -31.81 1.33 -8.57
C VAL A 716 -32.13 1.12 -7.09
N GLN A 717 -33.15 1.81 -6.56
CA GLN A 717 -33.56 1.63 -5.17
C GLN A 717 -34.02 0.20 -4.88
N TYR A 718 -34.82 -0.38 -5.78
CA TYR A 718 -35.30 -1.76 -5.63
C TYR A 718 -34.15 -2.78 -5.61
N TYR A 719 -33.09 -2.60 -6.40
CA TYR A 719 -31.93 -3.50 -6.41
C TYR A 719 -31.12 -3.40 -5.12
N ILE A 720 -30.98 -2.20 -4.56
CA ILE A 720 -30.30 -1.96 -3.29
C ILE A 720 -31.11 -2.55 -2.13
N ASP A 721 -32.43 -2.38 -2.14
CA ASP A 721 -33.33 -3.00 -1.15
C ASP A 721 -33.29 -4.54 -1.21
N GLN A 722 -33.19 -5.13 -2.41
CA GLN A 722 -32.98 -6.56 -2.59
C GLN A 722 -31.65 -7.03 -1.99
N LEU A 723 -30.55 -6.33 -2.29
CA LEU A 723 -29.21 -6.74 -1.87
C LEU A 723 -28.99 -6.57 -0.36
N THR A 724 -29.51 -5.49 0.21
CA THR A 724 -29.41 -5.18 1.65
C THR A 724 -30.52 -5.82 2.49
N ASN A 725 -31.38 -6.63 1.85
CA ASN A 725 -32.52 -7.30 2.47
C ASN A 725 -33.42 -6.35 3.27
N ASN A 726 -33.73 -5.18 2.70
CA ASN A 726 -34.53 -4.14 3.32
C ASN A 726 -36.04 -4.48 3.26
N ASN A 727 -36.42 -5.61 3.88
CA ASN A 727 -37.81 -6.09 3.90
C ASN A 727 -38.77 -5.09 4.55
N LYS A 728 -38.29 -4.13 5.35
CA LYS A 728 -39.15 -3.06 5.89
C LYS A 728 -39.72 -2.17 4.79
N THR A 729 -38.94 -1.83 3.77
CA THR A 729 -39.41 -1.05 2.62
C THR A 729 -40.22 -1.93 1.67
N LEU A 730 -39.68 -3.10 1.34
CA LEU A 730 -40.29 -4.02 0.36
C LEU A 730 -41.66 -4.55 0.80
N ALA A 731 -41.83 -4.88 2.09
CA ALA A 731 -43.08 -5.44 2.63
C ALA A 731 -44.28 -4.49 2.46
N GLN A 732 -44.05 -3.17 2.43
CA GLN A 732 -45.11 -2.17 2.24
C GLN A 732 -45.80 -2.32 0.88
N TYR A 733 -45.13 -2.96 -0.07
CA TYR A 733 -45.63 -3.20 -1.42
C TYR A 733 -45.89 -4.68 -1.71
N GLY A 734 -45.94 -5.51 -0.67
CA GLY A 734 -46.17 -6.96 -0.80
C GLY A 734 -44.95 -7.75 -1.29
N LEU A 735 -43.76 -7.15 -1.30
CA LEU A 735 -42.53 -7.77 -1.74
C LEU A 735 -41.74 -8.30 -0.54
N GLN A 736 -41.12 -9.46 -0.69
CA GLN A 736 -40.24 -10.07 0.30
C GLN A 736 -39.02 -10.63 -0.40
N VAL A 737 -37.84 -10.41 0.18
CA VAL A 737 -36.58 -10.96 -0.32
C VAL A 737 -35.90 -11.71 0.82
N ASN A 738 -35.16 -12.77 0.48
CA ASN A 738 -34.36 -13.52 1.43
C ASN A 738 -32.96 -13.70 0.84
N ASN A 739 -32.26 -12.58 0.74
CA ASN A 739 -30.89 -12.51 0.26
C ASN A 739 -29.96 -12.41 1.46
N SER A 740 -28.69 -12.82 1.30
CA SER A 740 -27.61 -12.59 2.25
C SER A 740 -26.29 -12.48 1.50
N PHE A 741 -25.53 -11.42 1.81
CA PHE A 741 -24.22 -11.18 1.22
C PHE A 741 -23.21 -10.81 2.32
N ALA A 742 -22.53 -11.83 2.84
CA ALA A 742 -21.43 -11.76 3.76
C ALA A 742 -20.06 -11.78 3.04
N PHE A 743 -19.10 -11.08 3.62
CA PHE A 743 -17.73 -11.00 3.12
C PHE A 743 -16.75 -10.75 4.28
N SER A 744 -15.51 -11.18 4.13
CA SER A 744 -14.46 -10.89 5.12
C SER A 744 -13.84 -9.51 4.89
N ILE A 745 -13.34 -8.90 5.96
CA ILE A 745 -12.56 -7.65 5.85
C ILE A 745 -11.32 -7.85 4.95
N ALA A 746 -10.70 -9.04 4.95
CA ALA A 746 -9.58 -9.33 4.05
C ALA A 746 -9.99 -9.31 2.56
N GLN A 747 -11.19 -9.78 2.21
CA GLN A 747 -11.72 -9.66 0.85
C GLN A 747 -11.95 -8.19 0.48
N LEU A 748 -12.52 -7.41 1.39
CA LEU A 748 -12.73 -5.98 1.18
C LEU A 748 -11.41 -5.22 1.02
N GLN A 749 -10.40 -5.52 1.85
CA GLN A 749 -9.06 -4.92 1.76
C GLN A 749 -8.44 -5.15 0.38
N LYS A 750 -8.50 -6.39 -0.12
CA LYS A 750 -7.97 -6.73 -1.45
C LYS A 750 -8.69 -5.92 -2.53
N VAL A 751 -10.02 -5.90 -2.51
CA VAL A 751 -10.83 -5.16 -3.49
C VAL A 751 -10.57 -3.67 -3.42
N PHE A 752 -10.43 -3.10 -2.22
CA PHE A 752 -10.06 -1.71 -2.01
C PHE A 752 -8.69 -1.40 -2.64
N ALA A 753 -7.67 -2.19 -2.34
CA ALA A 753 -6.33 -1.96 -2.86
C ALA A 753 -6.28 -2.04 -4.39
N GLU A 754 -6.89 -3.06 -4.98
CA GLU A 754 -7.00 -3.21 -6.44
C GLU A 754 -7.76 -2.04 -7.08
N SER A 755 -8.86 -1.59 -6.47
CA SER A 755 -9.61 -0.41 -6.92
C SER A 755 -8.77 0.86 -6.90
N MET A 756 -8.10 1.14 -5.78
CA MET A 756 -7.27 2.34 -5.67
C MET A 756 -6.06 2.29 -6.61
N HIS A 757 -5.51 1.10 -6.89
CA HIS A 757 -4.40 0.94 -7.84
C HIS A 757 -4.75 1.32 -9.28
N THR A 758 -6.05 1.35 -9.62
CA THR A 758 -6.52 1.88 -10.91
C THR A 758 -6.63 3.40 -10.96
N LEU A 759 -6.32 4.11 -9.87
CA LEU A 759 -6.29 5.56 -9.80
C LEU A 759 -4.85 6.06 -9.74
N ALA A 760 -4.61 7.24 -10.29
CA ALA A 760 -3.30 7.87 -10.30
C ALA A 760 -3.28 9.18 -9.52
N TYR A 761 -2.11 9.60 -9.08
CA TYR A 761 -1.90 10.87 -8.38
C TYR A 761 -0.54 11.44 -8.76
N GLY A 762 -0.38 12.75 -8.59
CA GLY A 762 0.81 13.50 -8.96
C GLY A 762 0.46 14.98 -9.09
N LYS A 763 1.45 15.85 -8.96
CA LYS A 763 1.25 17.31 -9.07
C LYS A 763 1.66 17.85 -10.44
N THR A 764 2.37 17.04 -11.22
CA THR A 764 2.93 17.34 -12.52
C THR A 764 2.85 16.09 -13.40
N ALA A 765 3.05 16.23 -14.70
CA ALA A 765 3.12 15.06 -15.58
C ALA A 765 4.30 14.11 -15.24
N SER A 766 5.38 14.63 -14.64
CA SER A 766 6.59 13.85 -14.30
C SER A 766 6.50 12.99 -13.03
N ASP A 767 5.59 13.30 -12.11
CA ASP A 767 5.34 12.51 -10.87
C ASP A 767 3.98 11.81 -10.89
N TYR A 768 3.27 11.84 -12.02
CA TYR A 768 1.95 11.25 -12.17
C TYR A 768 1.99 9.72 -12.29
N GLN A 769 1.70 9.03 -11.19
CA GLN A 769 1.83 7.59 -11.03
C GLN A 769 0.57 6.95 -10.45
N PHE A 770 0.38 5.65 -10.68
CA PHE A 770 -0.69 4.91 -10.02
C PHE A 770 -0.46 4.88 -8.51
N ILE A 771 -1.55 4.92 -7.73
CA ILE A 771 -1.50 4.63 -6.30
C ILE A 771 -0.98 3.20 -6.14
N SER A 772 0.05 2.97 -5.32
CA SER A 772 0.56 1.61 -5.14
C SER A 772 -0.38 0.77 -4.27
N ILE A 773 -0.41 -0.55 -4.53
CA ILE A 773 -1.13 -1.52 -3.69
C ILE A 773 -0.67 -1.41 -2.22
N ASP A 774 0.61 -1.19 -1.98
CA ASP A 774 1.16 -1.04 -0.63
C ASP A 774 0.63 0.20 0.08
N SER A 775 0.55 1.34 -0.60
CA SER A 775 -0.04 2.56 -0.02
C SER A 775 -1.53 2.39 0.28
N ALA A 776 -2.28 1.72 -0.60
CA ALA A 776 -3.68 1.43 -0.36
C ALA A 776 -3.87 0.45 0.81
N ASN A 777 -3.08 -0.61 0.89
CA ASN A 777 -3.10 -1.56 2.01
C ASN A 777 -2.74 -0.88 3.34
N ALA A 778 -1.73 -0.02 3.35
CA ALA A 778 -1.33 0.73 4.55
C ALA A 778 -2.45 1.67 5.03
N ALA A 779 -3.13 2.36 4.10
CA ALA A 779 -4.26 3.22 4.44
C ALA A 779 -5.45 2.44 5.00
N PHE A 780 -5.77 1.28 4.40
CA PHE A 780 -6.81 0.38 4.88
C PHE A 780 -6.48 -0.18 6.27
N ALA A 781 -5.25 -0.63 6.49
CA ALA A 781 -4.79 -1.15 7.79
C ALA A 781 -4.88 -0.09 8.90
N LYS A 782 -4.49 1.15 8.61
CA LYS A 782 -4.65 2.28 9.54
C LYS A 782 -6.12 2.54 9.86
N SER A 783 -7.01 2.42 8.87
CA SER A 783 -8.45 2.54 9.09
C SER A 783 -9.00 1.42 9.99
N MET A 784 -8.56 0.17 9.81
CA MET A 784 -8.94 -0.93 10.71
C MET A 784 -8.50 -0.66 12.15
N GLU A 785 -7.27 -0.17 12.36
CA GLU A 785 -6.75 0.19 13.68
C GLU A 785 -7.60 1.29 14.34
N GLN A 786 -7.94 2.34 13.58
CA GLN A 786 -8.77 3.45 14.06
C GLN A 786 -10.18 3.00 14.47
N ASN A 787 -10.73 2.02 13.76
CA ASN A 787 -12.07 1.48 14.00
C ASN A 787 -12.07 0.27 14.95
N GLY A 788 -10.91 -0.17 15.46
CA GLY A 788 -10.80 -1.33 16.36
C GLY A 788 -11.18 -2.66 15.71
N LEU A 789 -11.04 -2.77 14.39
CA LEU A 789 -11.41 -3.96 13.61
C LEU A 789 -10.22 -4.90 13.42
N SER A 790 -10.50 -6.20 13.42
CA SER A 790 -9.51 -7.25 13.12
C SER A 790 -9.75 -7.87 11.75
N SER A 791 -8.71 -8.41 11.13
CA SER A 791 -8.77 -9.01 9.78
C SER A 791 -9.68 -10.25 9.68
N GLY A 792 -10.03 -10.87 10.81
CA GLY A 792 -10.91 -12.03 10.89
C GLY A 792 -12.41 -11.72 10.93
N ILE A 793 -12.80 -10.44 10.94
CA ILE A 793 -14.21 -10.04 10.97
C ILE A 793 -14.89 -10.36 9.62
N ILE A 794 -16.12 -10.87 9.71
CA ILE A 794 -17.05 -11.05 8.59
C ILE A 794 -18.16 -10.02 8.77
N LEU A 795 -18.43 -9.26 7.71
CA LEU A 795 -19.52 -8.28 7.64
C LEU A 795 -20.59 -8.79 6.68
N ASN A 796 -21.85 -8.40 6.88
CA ASN A 796 -22.95 -8.73 5.98
C ASN A 796 -23.73 -7.49 5.53
N LEU A 797 -23.92 -7.32 4.22
CA LEU A 797 -24.68 -6.19 3.66
C LEU A 797 -26.15 -6.18 4.12
N ASN A 798 -26.71 -7.29 4.59
CA ASN A 798 -28.05 -7.31 5.18
C ASN A 798 -28.14 -6.57 6.51
N ASN A 799 -27.04 -6.52 7.25
CA ASN A 799 -27.00 -5.94 8.58
C ASN A 799 -26.63 -4.46 8.47
N SER A 800 -27.52 -3.58 8.94
CA SER A 800 -27.32 -2.14 8.86
C SER A 800 -26.16 -1.63 9.72
N ASN A 801 -25.77 -2.33 10.78
CA ASN A 801 -24.58 -1.98 11.56
C ASN A 801 -23.30 -2.38 10.82
N ASP A 802 -23.25 -3.58 10.25
CA ASP A 802 -22.10 -4.04 9.46
C ASP A 802 -21.88 -3.14 8.23
N ARG A 803 -22.96 -2.68 7.58
CA ARG A 803 -22.87 -1.67 6.50
C ARG A 803 -22.25 -0.37 6.99
N LYS A 804 -22.68 0.15 8.15
CA LYS A 804 -22.10 1.36 8.74
C LYS A 804 -20.60 1.17 9.04
N GLU A 805 -20.21 0.02 9.59
CA GLU A 805 -18.81 -0.32 9.84
C GLU A 805 -18.01 -0.38 8.54
N MET A 806 -18.50 -1.07 7.52
CA MET A 806 -17.89 -1.12 6.19
C MET A 806 -17.69 0.30 5.63
N TYR A 807 -18.73 1.13 5.68
CA TYR A 807 -18.63 2.46 5.10
C TYR A 807 -17.69 3.38 5.87
N GLN A 808 -17.66 3.30 7.21
CA GLN A 808 -16.73 4.07 8.03
C GLN A 808 -15.28 3.64 7.75
N LEU A 809 -15.03 2.34 7.70
CA LEU A 809 -13.73 1.77 7.35
C LEU A 809 -13.22 2.28 6.00
N LEU A 810 -14.07 2.27 4.97
CA LEU A 810 -13.71 2.77 3.64
C LEU A 810 -13.48 4.29 3.65
N ASN A 811 -14.33 5.07 4.32
CA ASN A 811 -14.21 6.52 4.43
C ASN A 811 -12.87 6.95 5.05
N ASP A 812 -12.50 6.33 6.16
CA ASP A 812 -11.24 6.59 6.87
C ASP A 812 -10.02 6.13 6.04
N ALA A 813 -10.15 5.04 5.27
CA ALA A 813 -9.11 4.57 4.37
C ALA A 813 -8.87 5.56 3.21
N PHE A 814 -9.93 6.14 2.62
CA PHE A 814 -9.81 7.20 1.63
C PHE A 814 -9.14 8.46 2.21
N ALA A 815 -9.58 8.92 3.38
CA ALA A 815 -8.98 10.07 4.05
C ALA A 815 -7.48 9.84 4.37
N SER A 816 -7.13 8.62 4.79
CA SER A 816 -5.76 8.22 5.05
C SER A 816 -4.90 8.23 3.78
N LEU A 817 -5.43 7.78 2.64
CA LEU A 817 -4.76 7.86 1.34
C LEU A 817 -4.49 9.31 0.91
N GLU A 818 -5.51 10.17 0.93
CA GLU A 818 -5.35 11.59 0.61
C GLU A 818 -4.28 12.27 1.48
N GLN A 819 -4.32 11.99 2.79
CA GLN A 819 -3.36 12.54 3.75
C GLN A 819 -1.94 12.06 3.47
N THR A 820 -1.75 10.75 3.25
CA THR A 820 -0.44 10.13 3.12
C THR A 820 0.23 10.48 1.80
N LEU A 821 -0.55 10.51 0.71
CA LEU A 821 -0.04 10.76 -0.64
C LEU A 821 -0.13 12.24 -1.05
N GLY A 822 -0.83 13.07 -0.28
CA GLY A 822 -0.88 14.53 -0.48
C GLY A 822 -1.64 14.94 -1.73
N PHE A 823 -2.79 14.32 -2.00
CA PHE A 823 -3.70 14.65 -3.11
C PHE A 823 -5.16 14.72 -2.63
N LYS A 824 -6.06 15.09 -3.53
CA LYS A 824 -7.52 15.02 -3.31
C LYS A 824 -8.19 14.19 -4.40
N PHE A 825 -9.10 13.30 -4.04
CA PHE A 825 -9.83 12.47 -4.99
C PHE A 825 -10.66 13.32 -5.95
N ASN A 826 -11.29 14.39 -5.46
CA ASN A 826 -12.06 15.32 -6.28
C ASN A 826 -11.22 16.42 -6.96
N ALA A 827 -9.89 16.33 -6.96
CA ALA A 827 -9.04 17.30 -7.64
C ALA A 827 -9.28 17.25 -9.16
N THR A 828 -9.49 18.42 -9.75
CA THR A 828 -9.62 18.59 -11.19
C THR A 828 -8.43 19.34 -11.77
N THR A 829 -8.22 19.19 -13.08
CA THR A 829 -7.16 19.86 -13.80
C THR A 829 -7.56 20.16 -15.25
N GLU A 830 -6.93 21.18 -15.79
CA GLU A 830 -6.94 21.53 -17.23
C GLU A 830 -5.64 21.07 -17.93
N GLU A 831 -4.71 20.49 -17.17
CA GLU A 831 -3.44 19.96 -17.67
C GLU A 831 -3.55 18.47 -18.01
N ASN A 832 -2.84 18.05 -19.05
CA ASN A 832 -2.72 16.64 -19.42
C ASN A 832 -1.50 16.02 -18.72
N PHE A 833 -1.73 15.24 -17.68
CA PHE A 833 -0.66 14.52 -16.97
C PHE A 833 -0.34 13.17 -17.60
N ASN A 834 -1.26 12.60 -18.38
CA ASN A 834 -1.07 11.32 -19.06
C ASN A 834 -0.28 11.42 -20.38
N GLN A 835 0.07 12.64 -20.82
CA GLN A 835 0.88 12.88 -22.01
C GLN A 835 2.27 13.43 -21.61
N VAL A 836 3.16 12.54 -21.18
CA VAL A 836 4.59 12.72 -21.42
C VAL A 836 4.97 11.74 -22.52
N SER A 837 5.02 12.24 -23.75
CA SER A 837 5.65 11.58 -24.91
C SER A 837 7.10 11.97 -25.03
#